data_AF-I2CAV0-F1
#
_entry.id   AF-I2CAV0-F1
#
_cell.length_a   1.000
_cell.length_b   1.000
_cell.length_c   1.000
_cell.angle_alpha   90.00
_cell.angle_beta   90.00
_cell.angle_gamma   90.00
#
_symmetry.space_group_name_H-M   'P 1'
#
loop_
_entity.id
_entity.type
_entity.pdbx_description
1 polymer ?
#
loop_
_entity_poly.entity_id
_entity_poly.type
_entity_poly.pdbx_seq_one_letter_code
_entity_poly.pdbx_strand_id
1 'polypeptide(L)'
;MLLSAVFLVFCNLAQPAEAAYSDYSVYELETKQQFGSENEALQAAAKLKKDTGWQADAKKAGNTPLTYQISASGLHDETDAKTVLKDFTKQTGVAGTYSASGSKQPYVTVTSGVLSDERQTKNLLAELTKKTSVTGAVKTAGTKQPYMQVVTAEMAAEADAKALSQALTKQTGVKASYRQIKRETARFQIQSGTISGDQKAAQIQTDFQKETGLQSSLKVTAKASPNITVTASDISNANDAAGLAKQLQQKTGVKGNVQKYAQSKTATVYNVQSGYFNGVSAVQNAITQIKKNTGVSGSYQKAGKKNNYTVGMSGLTAKQLKSVQAFFKKKKWHCDASPVKKTASVSVYRITAGQLTAAQADQAEAYFRQQHVKTARTAAGKTAENEYQLLSQQTADQSKIKKGLNLLAGYKLTAITKTISKQTDTTYQVTTESLLDTAKINRSLDFFKGKKVSASAQKTGEAAYTQFRIETAPLLKKEDIDRVTAFFKQNKAAGTVKETGKTGSAQYVIKTETFSSKTVLNKSMSFFSAKQLQAGYTSESHPVYELRIRDQFTGAQSADAASQKLKKLYGWTMAILKIKNGPQIMNTNYNISLADMVKKQMTVSPQTDAAAYASLTYINTASGTVTADVLNVRSTPEVSSGNIIGQLKKGDKVSITGQTNGWAKLSMGWRNASSDEVGQYVNPAHFAQDSKYYFQFLKLSQTAGLNASELNQKVLVNKGILTGKGQAFITAAGKYSINEVYLISHALLETGNGTSELANGIMYNGKKVYNMYGIGAYDSNPNYYGAQYAYNQGWFTPEAAIIGGAQFIGASYIHNPSYEQDTLYKMRWSPAAAHQYATDIGWAYKQVNRMYGLYSLLDDYTLYYDVPVYMKV
;
A
#
# COMPACT_ATOMS: atom_id res chain seq x y z
N MET A 1 36.13 -44.52 33.90
CA MET A 1 37.60 -44.58 34.04
C MET A 1 38.18 -44.03 32.75
N LEU A 2 39.00 -42.97 32.74
CA LEU A 2 40.45 -42.96 33.10
C LEU A 2 41.21 -43.93 32.18
N LEU A 3 42.26 -43.61 31.41
CA LEU A 3 43.27 -42.51 31.32
C LEU A 3 43.37 -42.00 29.85
N SER A 4 44.07 -40.93 29.41
CA SER A 4 44.74 -39.78 30.06
C SER A 4 45.04 -38.64 29.04
N ALA A 5 45.71 -37.57 29.50
CA ALA A 5 46.15 -36.38 28.77
C ALA A 5 47.31 -36.56 27.75
N VAL A 6 47.33 -35.71 26.72
CA VAL A 6 48.55 -35.24 26.04
C VAL A 6 48.62 -33.72 26.16
N PHE A 7 49.65 -33.25 26.87
CA PHE A 7 49.94 -31.83 27.06
C PHE A 7 50.70 -31.31 25.83
N LEU A 8 50.00 -30.70 24.88
CA LEU A 8 50.65 -30.07 23.71
C LEU A 8 51.17 -28.69 24.11
N VAL A 9 52.37 -28.67 24.68
CA VAL A 9 53.15 -27.45 24.87
C VAL A 9 53.48 -26.90 23.49
N PHE A 10 52.74 -25.87 23.06
CA PHE A 10 53.18 -25.02 21.98
C PHE A 10 54.38 -24.22 22.47
N CYS A 11 55.58 -24.79 22.27
CA CYS A 11 56.77 -23.98 22.14
C CYS A 11 56.56 -23.07 20.94
N ASN A 12 56.12 -21.84 21.20
CA ASN A 12 56.37 -20.73 20.30
C ASN A 12 57.88 -20.60 20.18
N LEU A 13 58.46 -21.28 19.18
CA LEU A 13 59.64 -20.80 18.50
C LEU A 13 59.27 -19.45 17.91
N ALA A 14 59.41 -18.41 18.73
CA ALA A 14 59.38 -17.04 18.26
C ALA A 14 60.45 -16.96 17.18
N GLN A 15 60.02 -16.82 15.92
CA GLN A 15 60.90 -16.29 14.89
C GLN A 15 61.49 -15.01 15.47
N PRO A 16 62.81 -14.76 15.33
CA PRO A 16 63.37 -13.49 15.74
C PRO A 16 62.56 -12.40 15.06
N ALA A 17 61.94 -11.52 15.85
CA ALA A 17 61.08 -10.49 15.31
C ALA A 17 61.88 -9.70 14.28
N GLU A 18 61.47 -9.75 13.01
CA GLU A 18 62.04 -8.88 11.97
C GLU A 18 62.00 -7.45 12.51
N ALA A 19 63.13 -6.75 12.44
CA ALA A 19 63.29 -5.47 13.10
C ALA A 19 62.31 -4.45 12.51
N ALA A 20 61.16 -4.29 13.17
CA ALA A 20 60.04 -3.56 12.64
C ALA A 20 60.35 -2.06 12.61
N TYR A 21 60.45 -1.51 11.41
CA TYR A 21 60.54 -0.07 11.23
C TYR A 21 59.22 0.61 11.61
N SER A 22 59.33 1.66 12.42
CA SER A 22 58.27 2.65 12.60
C SER A 22 58.32 3.60 11.40
N ASP A 23 57.28 3.56 10.58
CA ASP A 23 57.13 4.37 9.38
C ASP A 23 56.58 5.77 9.73
N TYR A 24 57.29 6.82 9.33
CA TYR A 24 56.86 8.22 9.45
C TYR A 24 56.59 8.88 8.08
N SER A 25 56.35 8.10 7.02
CA SER A 25 55.84 8.60 5.73
C SER A 25 54.45 9.23 5.90
N VAL A 26 54.10 10.16 5.02
CA VAL A 26 52.78 10.82 5.03
C VAL A 26 51.87 10.18 3.99
N TYR A 27 50.64 9.86 4.39
CA TYR A 27 49.62 9.21 3.58
C TYR A 27 48.32 10.02 3.54
N GLU A 28 47.58 9.88 2.44
CA GLU A 28 46.19 10.33 2.31
C GLU A 28 45.29 9.13 1.98
N LEU A 29 43.97 9.31 2.13
CA LEU A 29 42.97 8.29 1.84
C LEU A 29 41.99 8.76 0.75
N GLU A 30 41.89 8.00 -0.34
CA GLU A 30 40.86 8.19 -1.39
C GLU A 30 39.88 7.00 -1.38
N THR A 31 38.58 7.23 -1.60
CA THR A 31 37.60 6.14 -1.75
C THR A 31 37.17 5.98 -3.20
N LYS A 32 36.94 4.73 -3.62
CA LYS A 32 36.28 4.39 -4.90
C LYS A 32 34.74 4.31 -4.76
N GLN A 33 34.18 4.76 -3.64
CA GLN A 33 32.74 4.93 -3.52
C GLN A 33 32.28 6.06 -4.44
N GLN A 34 31.47 5.72 -5.44
CA GLN A 34 30.93 6.68 -6.39
C GLN A 34 29.61 7.27 -5.89
N PHE A 35 29.42 8.55 -6.18
CA PHE A 35 28.22 9.35 -5.91
C PHE A 35 27.67 9.87 -7.25
N GLY A 36 26.35 9.90 -7.41
CA GLY A 36 25.66 10.29 -8.64
C GLY A 36 25.62 11.80 -8.89
N SER A 37 26.03 12.61 -7.92
CA SER A 37 26.18 14.06 -8.06
C SER A 37 27.22 14.64 -7.10
N GLU A 38 27.70 15.85 -7.40
CA GLU A 38 28.62 16.60 -6.53
C GLU A 38 27.98 16.88 -5.17
N ASN A 39 26.69 17.26 -5.16
CA ASN A 39 25.94 17.54 -3.94
C ASN A 39 25.81 16.30 -3.03
N GLU A 40 25.61 15.11 -3.60
CA GLU A 40 25.57 13.85 -2.85
C GLU A 40 26.95 13.53 -2.23
N ALA A 41 28.03 13.71 -3.00
CA ALA A 41 29.39 13.58 -2.48
C ALA A 41 29.68 14.60 -1.35
N LEU A 42 29.28 15.86 -1.51
CA LEU A 42 29.44 16.90 -0.48
C LEU A 42 28.62 16.61 0.79
N GLN A 43 27.44 16.00 0.68
CA GLN A 43 26.68 15.53 1.84
C GLN A 43 27.39 14.37 2.56
N ALA A 44 27.96 13.43 1.80
CA ALA A 44 28.78 12.35 2.36
C ALA A 44 30.06 12.88 3.03
N ALA A 45 30.71 13.91 2.47
CA ALA A 45 31.85 14.59 3.08
C ALA A 45 31.47 15.34 4.36
N ALA A 46 30.33 16.03 4.39
CA ALA A 46 29.82 16.70 5.59
C ALA A 46 29.49 15.70 6.71
N LYS A 47 28.94 14.52 6.37
CA LYS A 47 28.75 13.42 7.32
C LYS A 47 30.08 12.85 7.82
N LEU A 48 31.04 12.62 6.93
CA LEU A 48 32.39 12.17 7.31
C LEU A 48 33.04 13.11 8.32
N LYS A 49 32.97 14.43 8.08
CA LYS A 49 33.45 15.45 9.00
C LYS A 49 32.76 15.43 10.36
N LYS A 50 31.44 15.23 10.38
CA LYS A 50 30.67 15.13 11.64
C LYS A 50 31.09 13.92 12.48
N ASP A 51 31.29 12.76 11.87
CA ASP A 51 31.52 11.51 12.60
C ASP A 51 33.01 11.22 12.88
N THR A 52 33.94 11.89 12.18
CA THR A 52 35.40 11.66 12.32
C THR A 52 36.23 12.89 12.63
N GLY A 53 35.73 14.10 12.36
CA GLY A 53 36.50 15.35 12.36
C GLY A 53 37.23 15.66 11.05
N TRP A 54 37.43 14.67 10.18
CA TRP A 54 38.22 14.80 8.96
C TRP A 54 37.50 15.56 7.85
N GLN A 55 38.24 16.21 6.96
CA GLN A 55 37.73 16.96 5.83
C GLN A 55 37.86 16.10 4.56
N ALA A 56 36.88 16.18 3.66
CA ALA A 56 36.95 15.52 2.37
C ALA A 56 36.40 16.41 1.25
N ASP A 57 36.99 16.28 0.06
CA ASP A 57 36.55 16.96 -1.17
C ASP A 57 35.81 15.98 -2.09
N ALA A 58 34.78 16.48 -2.77
CA ALA A 58 34.21 15.83 -3.93
C ALA A 58 35.13 16.02 -5.14
N LYS A 59 35.63 14.90 -5.69
CA LYS A 59 36.48 14.85 -6.88
C LYS A 59 35.70 14.20 -8.01
N LYS A 60 35.59 14.84 -9.18
CA LYS A 60 34.97 14.20 -10.35
C LYS A 60 35.83 13.00 -10.78
N ALA A 61 35.27 11.80 -10.68
CA ALA A 61 35.95 10.53 -10.95
C ALA A 61 35.74 10.04 -12.40
N GLY A 62 34.74 10.57 -13.10
CA GLY A 62 34.44 10.22 -14.47
C GLY A 62 33.03 10.65 -14.86
N ASN A 63 32.43 9.94 -15.81
CA ASN A 63 31.00 10.00 -16.08
C ASN A 63 30.39 8.59 -16.07
N THR A 64 29.07 8.49 -15.89
CA THR A 64 28.29 7.27 -16.09
C THR A 64 28.39 6.80 -17.55
N PRO A 65 28.28 5.48 -17.82
CA PRO A 65 28.25 4.93 -19.17
C PRO A 65 27.16 5.61 -20.02
N LEU A 66 27.52 5.98 -21.26
CA LEU A 66 26.61 6.66 -22.18
C LEU A 66 25.38 5.78 -22.45
N THR A 67 24.20 6.26 -22.05
CA THR A 67 22.92 5.62 -22.34
C THR A 67 22.32 6.18 -23.62
N TYR A 68 21.45 5.40 -24.25
CA TYR A 68 20.73 5.76 -25.48
C TYR A 68 19.24 5.52 -25.29
N GLN A 69 18.42 6.40 -25.88
CA GLN A 69 16.98 6.20 -26.02
C GLN A 69 16.58 6.52 -27.47
N ILE A 70 15.86 5.59 -28.11
CA ILE A 70 15.40 5.74 -29.49
C ILE A 70 13.93 6.17 -29.49
N SER A 71 13.58 7.07 -30.39
CA SER A 71 12.19 7.38 -30.77
C SER A 71 12.01 7.10 -32.26
N ALA A 72 10.99 6.31 -32.62
CA ALA A 72 10.70 5.88 -33.99
C ALA A 72 9.27 6.21 -34.42
N SER A 73 9.12 6.94 -35.52
CA SER A 73 7.85 7.41 -36.11
C SER A 73 7.57 6.77 -37.48
N GLY A 74 6.34 6.93 -37.98
CA GLY A 74 5.88 6.35 -39.25
C GLY A 74 4.88 5.18 -39.10
N LEU A 75 4.33 4.97 -37.91
CA LEU A 75 3.32 3.94 -37.65
C LEU A 75 1.91 4.54 -37.80
N HIS A 76 1.02 3.89 -38.54
CA HIS A 76 -0.27 4.47 -38.95
C HIS A 76 -1.51 3.89 -38.25
N ASP A 77 -1.35 2.86 -37.41
CA ASP A 77 -2.38 2.44 -36.45
C ASP A 77 -1.78 1.72 -35.22
N GLU A 78 -2.61 1.53 -34.20
CA GLU A 78 -2.20 1.01 -32.89
C GLU A 78 -1.83 -0.49 -32.94
N THR A 79 -2.40 -1.25 -33.88
CA THR A 79 -2.14 -2.69 -34.01
C THR A 79 -0.76 -2.91 -34.62
N ASP A 80 -0.41 -2.13 -35.65
CA ASP A 80 0.94 -2.08 -36.20
C ASP A 80 1.95 -1.62 -35.14
N ALA A 81 1.65 -0.58 -34.37
CA ALA A 81 2.54 -0.09 -33.31
C ALA A 81 2.83 -1.16 -32.24
N LYS A 82 1.80 -1.88 -31.77
CA LYS A 82 1.95 -3.03 -30.84
C LYS A 82 2.78 -4.16 -31.46
N THR A 83 2.54 -4.48 -32.73
CA THR A 83 3.22 -5.58 -33.43
C THR A 83 4.70 -5.26 -33.65
N VAL A 84 5.01 -4.06 -34.14
CA VAL A 84 6.39 -3.58 -34.34
C VAL A 84 7.14 -3.49 -33.01
N LEU A 85 6.51 -3.01 -31.93
CA LEU A 85 7.14 -2.98 -30.60
C LEU A 85 7.43 -4.40 -30.08
N LYS A 86 6.50 -5.35 -30.24
CA LYS A 86 6.70 -6.75 -29.84
C LYS A 86 7.83 -7.41 -30.62
N ASP A 87 7.89 -7.21 -31.94
CA ASP A 87 8.98 -7.65 -32.80
C ASP A 87 10.32 -7.03 -32.37
N PHE A 88 10.33 -5.72 -32.10
CA PHE A 88 11.49 -4.96 -31.67
C PHE A 88 12.07 -5.54 -30.38
N THR A 89 11.27 -5.70 -29.33
CA THR A 89 11.71 -6.24 -28.05
C THR A 89 12.20 -7.68 -28.20
N LYS A 90 11.52 -8.52 -29.00
CA LYS A 90 11.96 -9.89 -29.26
C LYS A 90 13.32 -9.96 -29.98
N GLN A 91 13.59 -9.05 -30.92
CA GLN A 91 14.83 -9.09 -31.71
C GLN A 91 16.00 -8.37 -31.04
N THR A 92 15.75 -7.28 -30.32
CA THR A 92 16.81 -6.43 -29.74
C THR A 92 17.08 -6.71 -28.26
N GLY A 93 16.12 -7.28 -27.54
CA GLY A 93 16.14 -7.38 -26.08
C GLY A 93 15.80 -6.08 -25.35
N VAL A 94 15.49 -4.99 -26.07
CA VAL A 94 15.18 -3.68 -25.51
C VAL A 94 13.65 -3.51 -25.39
N ALA A 95 13.19 -3.19 -24.19
CA ALA A 95 11.79 -2.84 -23.95
C ALA A 95 11.48 -1.40 -24.38
N GLY A 96 10.20 -1.08 -24.48
CA GLY A 96 9.76 0.25 -24.87
C GLY A 96 8.25 0.40 -24.77
N THR A 97 7.79 1.58 -25.15
CA THR A 97 6.37 1.95 -25.17
C THR A 97 6.00 2.47 -26.56
N TYR A 98 4.71 2.47 -26.87
CA TYR A 98 4.16 3.20 -28.02
C TYR A 98 3.17 4.25 -27.51
N SER A 99 3.07 5.36 -28.22
CA SER A 99 2.14 6.45 -27.89
C SER A 99 1.57 7.07 -29.17
N ALA A 100 0.38 7.66 -29.08
CA ALA A 100 -0.21 8.41 -30.18
C ALA A 100 0.62 9.69 -30.46
N SER A 101 0.77 10.03 -31.74
CA SER A 101 1.46 11.24 -32.19
C SER A 101 0.61 12.04 -33.18
N GLY A 102 0.78 13.36 -33.18
CA GLY A 102 0.02 14.30 -34.01
C GLY A 102 -1.40 14.57 -33.53
N SER A 103 -2.10 15.45 -34.25
CA SER A 103 -3.49 15.81 -33.99
C SER A 103 -4.43 14.64 -34.29
N LYS A 104 -5.42 14.40 -33.41
CA LYS A 104 -6.47 13.39 -33.66
C LYS A 104 -7.32 13.82 -34.87
N GLN A 105 -7.45 12.92 -35.83
CA GLN A 105 -8.27 13.11 -37.04
C GLN A 105 -9.70 12.60 -36.79
N PRO A 106 -10.75 13.20 -37.40
CA PRO A 106 -12.10 12.68 -37.31
C PRO A 106 -12.23 11.37 -38.10
N TYR A 107 -12.85 10.35 -37.48
CA TYR A 107 -13.33 9.19 -38.22
C TYR A 107 -14.52 9.62 -39.09
N VAL A 108 -14.52 9.21 -40.36
CA VAL A 108 -15.60 9.49 -41.31
C VAL A 108 -16.28 8.21 -41.78
N THR A 109 -17.58 8.25 -42.09
CA THR A 109 -18.24 7.23 -42.90
C THR A 109 -18.48 7.77 -44.31
N VAL A 110 -18.32 6.92 -45.32
CA VAL A 110 -18.69 7.24 -46.70
C VAL A 110 -20.03 6.58 -46.97
N THR A 111 -21.02 7.37 -47.38
CA THR A 111 -22.39 6.90 -47.63
C THR A 111 -22.72 7.02 -49.11
N SER A 112 -23.06 5.91 -49.78
CA SER A 112 -23.43 5.91 -51.20
C SER A 112 -24.70 6.73 -51.47
N GLY A 113 -24.89 7.10 -52.74
CA GLY A 113 -26.19 7.53 -53.25
C GLY A 113 -27.29 6.47 -53.04
N VAL A 114 -28.54 6.89 -53.18
CA VAL A 114 -29.71 6.01 -52.99
C VAL A 114 -29.93 5.07 -54.18
N LEU A 115 -30.31 3.85 -53.88
CA LEU A 115 -30.55 2.74 -54.79
C LEU A 115 -31.95 2.16 -54.53
N SER A 116 -32.67 1.75 -55.58
CA SER A 116 -34.08 1.32 -55.48
C SER A 116 -34.29 -0.17 -55.18
N ASP A 117 -33.22 -0.97 -55.09
CA ASP A 117 -33.30 -2.42 -54.87
C ASP A 117 -32.27 -2.90 -53.82
N GLU A 118 -32.75 -3.68 -52.85
CA GLU A 118 -31.93 -4.17 -51.73
C GLU A 118 -30.87 -5.19 -52.18
N ARG A 119 -31.20 -6.05 -53.15
CA ARG A 119 -30.33 -7.13 -53.63
C ARG A 119 -29.17 -6.57 -54.45
N GLN A 120 -29.44 -5.62 -55.34
CA GLN A 120 -28.42 -4.86 -56.06
C GLN A 120 -27.51 -4.10 -55.09
N THR A 121 -28.07 -3.49 -54.04
CA THR A 121 -27.30 -2.78 -53.01
C THR A 121 -26.38 -3.72 -52.21
N LYS A 122 -26.85 -4.93 -51.87
CA LYS A 122 -26.02 -5.98 -51.23
C LYS A 122 -24.89 -6.47 -52.13
N ASN A 123 -25.16 -6.66 -53.43
CA ASN A 123 -24.13 -7.04 -54.40
C ASN A 123 -23.04 -5.96 -54.53
N LEU A 124 -23.44 -4.68 -54.59
CA LEU A 124 -22.49 -3.56 -54.67
C LEU A 124 -21.62 -3.42 -53.40
N LEU A 125 -22.15 -3.73 -52.21
CA LEU A 125 -21.38 -3.79 -50.97
C LEU A 125 -20.35 -4.94 -50.98
N ALA A 126 -20.69 -6.10 -51.55
CA ALA A 126 -19.74 -7.20 -51.71
C ALA A 126 -18.59 -6.82 -52.66
N GLU A 127 -18.89 -6.12 -53.76
CA GLU A 127 -17.86 -5.59 -54.67
C GLU A 127 -16.98 -4.51 -54.02
N LEU A 128 -17.56 -3.59 -53.24
CA LEU A 128 -16.81 -2.58 -52.48
C LEU A 128 -15.77 -3.26 -51.59
N THR A 129 -16.22 -4.23 -50.80
CA THR A 129 -15.38 -4.98 -49.86
C THR A 129 -14.26 -5.70 -50.60
N LYS A 130 -14.55 -6.33 -51.74
CA LYS A 130 -13.56 -7.04 -52.57
C LYS A 130 -12.51 -6.12 -53.20
N LYS A 131 -12.90 -4.92 -53.67
CA LYS A 131 -11.99 -4.01 -54.40
C LYS A 131 -11.23 -3.02 -53.53
N THR A 132 -11.73 -2.72 -52.33
CA THR A 132 -11.16 -1.65 -51.46
C THR A 132 -10.66 -2.15 -50.10
N SER A 133 -11.01 -3.39 -49.73
CA SER A 133 -10.90 -3.97 -48.37
C SER A 133 -11.73 -3.27 -47.29
N VAL A 134 -12.53 -2.25 -47.64
CA VAL A 134 -13.41 -1.53 -46.72
C VAL A 134 -14.75 -2.25 -46.59
N THR A 135 -15.13 -2.55 -45.35
CA THR A 135 -16.43 -3.14 -45.01
C THR A 135 -17.50 -2.05 -44.80
N GLY A 136 -18.77 -2.47 -44.79
CA GLY A 136 -19.90 -1.57 -44.59
C GLY A 136 -21.21 -2.33 -44.38
N ALA A 137 -22.31 -1.60 -44.33
CA ALA A 137 -23.65 -2.17 -44.18
C ALA A 137 -24.63 -1.53 -45.18
N VAL A 138 -25.61 -2.31 -45.63
CA VAL A 138 -26.77 -1.77 -46.33
C VAL A 138 -27.71 -1.14 -45.31
N LYS A 139 -28.09 0.11 -45.54
CA LYS A 139 -29.06 0.87 -44.75
C LYS A 139 -30.27 1.19 -45.61
N THR A 140 -31.45 1.29 -45.00
CA THR A 140 -32.62 1.83 -45.67
C THR A 140 -32.54 3.35 -45.78
N ALA A 141 -33.25 3.90 -46.75
CA ALA A 141 -33.35 5.33 -47.05
C ALA A 141 -34.80 5.70 -47.41
N GLY A 142 -35.10 7.01 -47.43
CA GLY A 142 -36.43 7.53 -47.73
C GLY A 142 -37.47 7.32 -46.61
N THR A 143 -38.74 7.53 -46.94
CA THR A 143 -39.88 7.30 -46.04
C THR A 143 -40.51 5.93 -46.30
N LYS A 144 -41.02 5.27 -45.25
CA LYS A 144 -41.75 4.00 -45.40
C LYS A 144 -43.06 4.23 -46.17
N GLN A 145 -43.30 3.45 -47.21
CA GLN A 145 -44.58 3.41 -47.91
C GLN A 145 -45.50 2.38 -47.25
N PRO A 146 -46.79 2.71 -47.00
CA PRO A 146 -47.73 1.77 -46.40
C PRO A 146 -48.13 0.69 -47.39
N TYR A 147 -48.28 -0.54 -46.89
CA TYR A 147 -49.01 -1.58 -47.61
C TYR A 147 -50.51 -1.24 -47.62
N MET A 148 -51.14 -1.49 -48.77
CA MET A 148 -52.55 -1.25 -49.02
C MET A 148 -53.25 -2.57 -49.36
N GLN A 149 -54.49 -2.73 -48.91
CA GLN A 149 -55.39 -3.80 -49.34
C GLN A 149 -56.63 -3.18 -49.98
N VAL A 150 -57.13 -3.78 -51.06
CA VAL A 150 -58.41 -3.36 -51.65
C VAL A 150 -59.52 -4.22 -51.04
N VAL A 151 -60.51 -3.55 -50.44
CA VAL A 151 -61.58 -4.15 -49.64
C VAL A 151 -62.94 -3.76 -50.24
N THR A 152 -63.82 -4.74 -50.46
CA THR A 152 -65.17 -4.51 -51.02
C THR A 152 -66.18 -4.00 -49.99
N ALA A 153 -67.38 -3.63 -50.44
CA ALA A 153 -68.57 -3.58 -49.59
C ALA A 153 -68.97 -4.99 -49.10
N GLU A 154 -69.84 -5.05 -48.10
CA GLU A 154 -70.46 -6.28 -47.59
C GLU A 154 -71.46 -6.86 -48.61
N MET A 155 -71.46 -8.19 -48.75
CA MET A 155 -72.26 -9.00 -49.67
C MET A 155 -73.08 -10.01 -48.86
N ALA A 156 -74.30 -10.33 -49.29
CA ALA A 156 -75.20 -11.20 -48.51
C ALA A 156 -74.84 -12.70 -48.57
N ALA A 157 -74.32 -13.18 -49.71
CA ALA A 157 -74.07 -14.60 -49.94
C ALA A 157 -72.57 -14.95 -50.00
N GLU A 158 -72.19 -16.07 -49.39
CA GLU A 158 -70.80 -16.56 -49.39
C GLU A 158 -70.31 -16.93 -50.79
N ALA A 159 -71.21 -17.55 -51.59
CA ALA A 159 -70.90 -17.98 -52.95
C ALA A 159 -70.44 -16.81 -53.83
N ASP A 160 -71.08 -15.65 -53.71
CA ASP A 160 -70.76 -14.46 -54.48
C ASP A 160 -69.40 -13.89 -54.08
N ALA A 161 -69.11 -13.81 -52.77
CA ALA A 161 -67.82 -13.33 -52.27
C ALA A 161 -66.66 -14.28 -52.69
N LYS A 162 -66.89 -15.58 -52.65
CA LYS A 162 -65.95 -16.62 -53.12
C LYS A 162 -65.70 -16.55 -54.62
N ALA A 163 -66.76 -16.42 -55.42
CA ALA A 163 -66.65 -16.25 -56.87
C ALA A 163 -65.90 -14.96 -57.23
N LEU A 164 -66.18 -13.86 -56.52
CA LEU A 164 -65.56 -12.55 -56.74
C LEU A 164 -64.06 -12.56 -56.40
N SER A 165 -63.63 -13.19 -55.29
CA SER A 165 -62.21 -13.27 -54.91
C SER A 165 -61.39 -14.14 -55.88
N GLN A 166 -61.98 -15.25 -56.37
CA GLN A 166 -61.38 -16.09 -57.40
C GLN A 166 -61.27 -15.37 -58.75
N ALA A 167 -62.32 -14.65 -59.15
CA ALA A 167 -62.34 -13.88 -60.40
C ALA A 167 -61.30 -12.74 -60.39
N LEU A 168 -61.13 -12.02 -59.28
CA LEU A 168 -60.07 -11.01 -59.14
C LEU A 168 -58.69 -11.63 -59.37
N THR A 169 -58.41 -12.74 -58.68
CA THR A 169 -57.11 -13.43 -58.75
C THR A 169 -56.80 -13.88 -60.18
N LYS A 170 -57.79 -14.45 -60.88
CA LYS A 170 -57.64 -14.91 -62.27
C LYS A 170 -57.44 -13.77 -63.27
N GLN A 171 -58.06 -12.61 -63.07
CA GLN A 171 -58.04 -11.51 -64.05
C GLN A 171 -56.95 -10.46 -63.81
N THR A 172 -56.51 -10.28 -62.56
CA THR A 172 -55.53 -9.23 -62.20
C THR A 172 -54.17 -9.76 -61.74
N GLY A 173 -54.08 -11.05 -61.42
CA GLY A 173 -52.91 -11.66 -60.79
C GLY A 173 -52.70 -11.26 -59.32
N VAL A 174 -53.62 -10.48 -58.73
CA VAL A 174 -53.61 -10.11 -57.31
C VAL A 174 -54.42 -11.13 -56.53
N LYS A 175 -53.79 -11.79 -55.55
CA LYS A 175 -54.49 -12.77 -54.69
C LYS A 175 -55.52 -12.06 -53.82
N ALA A 176 -56.69 -12.69 -53.64
CA ALA A 176 -57.70 -12.23 -52.71
C ALA A 176 -58.41 -13.38 -51.98
N SER A 177 -58.85 -13.07 -50.76
CA SER A 177 -59.69 -13.92 -49.91
C SER A 177 -61.02 -13.23 -49.62
N TYR A 178 -61.94 -13.96 -49.02
CA TYR A 178 -63.17 -13.39 -48.46
C TYR A 178 -63.24 -13.68 -46.96
N ARG A 179 -63.91 -12.81 -46.21
CA ARG A 179 -64.17 -12.95 -44.77
C ARG A 179 -65.65 -12.85 -44.46
N GLN A 180 -66.10 -13.65 -43.49
CA GLN A 180 -67.45 -13.57 -42.91
C GLN A 180 -67.50 -12.43 -41.89
N ILE A 181 -68.58 -11.66 -41.90
CA ILE A 181 -68.88 -10.59 -40.94
C ILE A 181 -70.23 -10.93 -40.28
N LYS A 182 -70.29 -10.83 -38.94
CA LYS A 182 -71.48 -11.12 -38.13
C LYS A 182 -71.90 -9.86 -37.39
N ARG A 183 -73.18 -9.51 -37.42
CA ARG A 183 -73.77 -8.36 -36.72
C ARG A 183 -74.86 -8.83 -35.75
N GLU A 184 -74.89 -8.29 -34.53
CA GLU A 184 -75.84 -8.69 -33.49
C GLU A 184 -76.80 -7.55 -33.12
N THR A 185 -78.11 -7.80 -33.13
CA THR A 185 -79.14 -6.83 -32.71
C THR A 185 -79.84 -7.26 -31.43
N ALA A 186 -79.95 -6.37 -30.44
CA ALA A 186 -80.47 -6.68 -29.10
C ALA A 186 -81.98 -6.39 -28.93
N ARG A 187 -82.70 -7.27 -28.20
CA ARG A 187 -84.10 -7.07 -27.77
C ARG A 187 -84.22 -6.93 -26.26
N PHE A 188 -85.12 -6.04 -25.83
CA PHE A 188 -85.37 -5.64 -24.45
C PHE A 188 -86.78 -6.02 -23.98
N GLN A 189 -86.91 -6.35 -22.69
CA GLN A 189 -88.18 -6.49 -21.98
C GLN A 189 -88.28 -5.38 -20.92
N ILE A 190 -89.45 -4.74 -20.81
CA ILE A 190 -89.74 -3.77 -19.75
C ILE A 190 -90.23 -4.53 -18.51
N GLN A 191 -89.71 -4.16 -17.34
CA GLN A 191 -90.08 -4.73 -16.04
C GLN A 191 -90.41 -3.60 -15.07
N SER A 192 -91.59 -3.60 -14.44
CA SER A 192 -91.95 -2.59 -13.43
C SER A 192 -91.28 -2.85 -12.07
N GLY A 193 -91.40 -1.90 -11.16
CA GLY A 193 -91.30 -2.12 -9.72
C GLY A 193 -92.56 -2.79 -9.16
N THR A 194 -92.60 -2.92 -7.83
CA THR A 194 -93.66 -3.59 -7.09
C THR A 194 -95.01 -2.85 -7.18
N ILE A 195 -96.07 -3.60 -7.47
CA ILE A 195 -97.46 -3.15 -7.51
C ILE A 195 -98.25 -3.92 -6.43
N SER A 196 -98.55 -3.26 -5.31
CA SER A 196 -99.38 -3.84 -4.25
C SER A 196 -100.87 -3.77 -4.63
N GLY A 197 -101.61 -4.86 -4.40
CA GLY A 197 -103.05 -4.97 -4.60
C GLY A 197 -103.47 -5.53 -5.97
N ASP A 198 -104.26 -6.61 -5.94
CA ASP A 198 -104.66 -7.39 -7.13
C ASP A 198 -105.33 -6.53 -8.22
N GLN A 199 -106.28 -5.68 -7.84
CA GLN A 199 -107.01 -4.81 -8.79
C GLN A 199 -106.11 -3.76 -9.45
N LYS A 200 -105.17 -3.19 -8.68
CA LYS A 200 -104.24 -2.15 -9.18
C LYS A 200 -103.25 -2.75 -10.18
N ALA A 201 -102.78 -3.96 -9.93
CA ALA A 201 -101.93 -4.70 -10.86
C ALA A 201 -102.64 -4.95 -12.21
N ALA A 202 -103.91 -5.42 -12.17
CA ALA A 202 -104.71 -5.69 -13.37
C ALA A 202 -104.96 -4.43 -14.24
N GLN A 203 -105.29 -3.28 -13.61
CA GLN A 203 -105.49 -2.02 -14.33
C GLN A 203 -104.21 -1.58 -15.07
N ILE A 204 -103.08 -1.58 -14.36
CA ILE A 204 -101.78 -1.15 -14.92
C ILE A 204 -101.33 -2.09 -16.06
N GLN A 205 -101.67 -3.39 -15.99
CA GLN A 205 -101.44 -4.33 -17.09
C GLN A 205 -102.21 -3.94 -18.36
N THR A 206 -103.49 -3.61 -18.21
CA THR A 206 -104.38 -3.22 -19.33
C THR A 206 -103.89 -1.95 -20.02
N ASP A 207 -103.60 -0.91 -19.23
CA ASP A 207 -103.14 0.38 -19.79
C ASP A 207 -101.76 0.25 -20.46
N PHE A 208 -100.87 -0.58 -19.90
CA PHE A 208 -99.56 -0.85 -20.50
C PHE A 208 -99.69 -1.49 -21.88
N GLN A 209 -100.57 -2.48 -22.04
CA GLN A 209 -100.76 -3.14 -23.33
C GLN A 209 -101.35 -2.17 -24.37
N LYS A 210 -102.32 -1.35 -23.94
CA LYS A 210 -102.98 -0.35 -24.79
C LYS A 210 -102.03 0.74 -25.28
N GLU A 211 -101.23 1.33 -24.39
CA GLU A 211 -100.35 2.46 -24.74
C GLU A 211 -99.15 2.02 -25.59
N THR A 212 -98.57 0.84 -25.30
CA THR A 212 -97.33 0.37 -25.93
C THR A 212 -97.54 -0.51 -27.18
N GLY A 213 -98.69 -1.16 -27.31
CA GLY A 213 -98.90 -2.23 -28.28
C GLY A 213 -97.97 -3.44 -28.05
N LEU A 214 -97.54 -3.65 -26.80
CA LEU A 214 -96.77 -4.82 -26.34
C LEU A 214 -97.66 -5.65 -25.40
N GLN A 215 -97.73 -6.96 -25.60
CA GLN A 215 -98.31 -7.87 -24.61
C GLN A 215 -97.51 -7.79 -23.29
N SER A 216 -98.18 -8.09 -22.18
CA SER A 216 -97.55 -8.08 -20.85
C SER A 216 -98.17 -9.10 -19.90
N SER A 217 -97.43 -9.51 -18.87
CA SER A 217 -97.87 -10.42 -17.82
C SER A 217 -97.60 -9.83 -16.43
N LEU A 218 -98.40 -10.25 -15.44
CA LEU A 218 -98.21 -9.92 -14.03
C LEU A 218 -97.60 -11.11 -13.30
N LYS A 219 -96.42 -10.90 -12.70
CA LYS A 219 -95.73 -11.88 -11.86
C LYS A 219 -95.98 -11.54 -10.39
N VAL A 220 -96.55 -12.46 -9.61
CA VAL A 220 -96.65 -12.30 -8.15
C VAL A 220 -95.24 -12.29 -7.54
N THR A 221 -94.95 -11.31 -6.68
CA THR A 221 -93.68 -11.13 -5.96
C THR A 221 -93.79 -11.39 -4.46
N ALA A 222 -94.97 -11.22 -3.85
CA ALA A 222 -95.25 -11.58 -2.45
C ALA A 222 -96.72 -12.00 -2.22
N LYS A 223 -96.98 -12.82 -1.20
CA LYS A 223 -98.30 -13.31 -0.76
C LYS A 223 -98.53 -13.04 0.73
N ALA A 224 -99.80 -12.84 1.09
CA ALA A 224 -100.30 -12.63 2.46
C ALA A 224 -99.90 -13.73 3.47
N SER A 225 -99.75 -13.38 4.77
CA SER A 225 -99.57 -14.34 5.89
C SER A 225 -100.04 -13.75 7.25
N PRO A 226 -100.42 -14.58 8.25
CA PRO A 226 -100.94 -14.12 9.55
C PRO A 226 -99.88 -13.97 10.65
N ASN A 227 -100.13 -13.05 11.59
CA ASN A 227 -99.27 -12.77 12.76
C ASN A 227 -99.53 -13.73 13.93
N ILE A 228 -98.47 -14.40 14.41
CA ILE A 228 -98.53 -15.37 15.53
C ILE A 228 -97.85 -14.80 16.78
N THR A 229 -98.36 -15.19 17.96
CA THR A 229 -97.82 -14.87 19.28
C THR A 229 -97.63 -16.15 20.10
N VAL A 230 -96.45 -16.30 20.71
CA VAL A 230 -96.07 -17.39 21.62
C VAL A 230 -95.90 -16.84 23.03
N THR A 231 -96.57 -17.45 24.00
CA THR A 231 -96.58 -17.03 25.40
C THR A 231 -96.08 -18.16 26.29
N ALA A 232 -95.05 -17.91 27.11
CA ALA A 232 -94.52 -18.86 28.08
C ALA A 232 -95.41 -18.97 29.33
N SER A 233 -95.34 -20.11 30.02
CA SER A 233 -95.97 -20.32 31.32
C SER A 233 -95.31 -19.50 32.43
N ASP A 234 -96.05 -19.26 33.51
CA ASP A 234 -95.69 -18.35 34.59
C ASP A 234 -94.40 -18.77 35.33
N ILE A 235 -93.49 -17.81 35.48
CA ILE A 235 -92.16 -17.94 36.11
C ILE A 235 -92.18 -17.15 37.41
N SER A 236 -91.68 -17.72 38.51
CA SER A 236 -91.74 -17.10 39.84
C SER A 236 -90.69 -16.00 40.10
N ASN A 237 -89.64 -15.93 39.29
CA ASN A 237 -88.49 -15.03 39.49
C ASN A 237 -88.28 -14.09 38.29
N ALA A 238 -88.00 -12.82 38.57
CA ALA A 238 -87.77 -11.79 37.56
C ALA A 238 -86.51 -12.04 36.72
N ASN A 239 -85.42 -12.45 37.38
CA ASN A 239 -84.11 -12.58 36.73
C ASN A 239 -84.08 -13.78 35.78
N ASP A 240 -84.72 -14.88 36.16
CA ASP A 240 -84.82 -16.08 35.33
C ASP A 240 -85.68 -15.80 34.08
N ALA A 241 -86.79 -15.06 34.25
CA ALA A 241 -87.63 -14.63 33.12
C ALA A 241 -86.88 -13.68 32.16
N ALA A 242 -86.11 -12.72 32.69
CA ALA A 242 -85.28 -11.82 31.89
C ALA A 242 -84.13 -12.58 31.17
N GLY A 243 -83.50 -13.55 31.84
CA GLY A 243 -82.46 -14.40 31.28
C GLY A 243 -82.97 -15.25 30.12
N LEU A 244 -84.11 -15.93 30.30
CA LEU A 244 -84.75 -16.73 29.26
C LEU A 244 -85.18 -15.87 28.05
N ALA A 245 -85.72 -14.68 28.29
CA ALA A 245 -86.10 -13.76 27.20
C ALA A 245 -84.87 -13.28 26.40
N LYS A 246 -83.75 -12.98 27.08
CA LYS A 246 -82.49 -12.58 26.42
C LYS A 246 -81.87 -13.74 25.63
N GLN A 247 -81.88 -14.96 26.19
CA GLN A 247 -81.35 -16.14 25.52
C GLN A 247 -82.21 -16.58 24.32
N LEU A 248 -83.55 -16.46 24.39
CA LEU A 248 -84.42 -16.65 23.22
C LEU A 248 -83.96 -15.75 22.08
N GLN A 249 -83.82 -14.44 22.33
CA GLN A 249 -83.36 -13.48 21.33
C GLN A 249 -81.98 -13.80 20.77
N GLN A 250 -81.05 -14.28 21.60
CA GLN A 250 -79.69 -14.63 21.18
C GLN A 250 -79.62 -15.94 20.37
N LYS A 251 -80.47 -16.94 20.68
CA LYS A 251 -80.42 -18.27 20.04
C LYS A 251 -81.32 -18.42 18.83
N THR A 252 -82.47 -17.72 18.78
CA THR A 252 -83.46 -17.85 17.69
C THR A 252 -83.70 -16.56 16.91
N GLY A 253 -83.14 -15.43 17.37
CA GLY A 253 -83.45 -14.11 16.82
C GLY A 253 -84.83 -13.56 17.23
N VAL A 254 -85.62 -14.30 18.02
CA VAL A 254 -86.99 -13.91 18.41
C VAL A 254 -86.99 -13.11 19.72
N LYS A 255 -87.65 -11.95 19.73
CA LYS A 255 -87.73 -11.10 20.92
C LYS A 255 -88.87 -11.50 21.86
N GLY A 256 -88.53 -11.94 23.07
CA GLY A 256 -89.49 -12.14 24.16
C GLY A 256 -89.59 -10.91 25.05
N ASN A 257 -90.81 -10.42 25.31
CA ASN A 257 -91.09 -9.36 26.27
C ASN A 257 -91.54 -9.97 27.61
N VAL A 258 -90.89 -9.57 28.72
CA VAL A 258 -91.22 -10.04 30.07
C VAL A 258 -92.24 -9.10 30.71
N GLN A 259 -93.34 -9.63 31.23
CA GLN A 259 -94.36 -8.89 31.97
C GLN A 259 -94.54 -9.48 33.38
N LYS A 260 -94.68 -8.62 34.39
CA LYS A 260 -94.95 -8.98 35.80
C LYS A 260 -96.42 -8.75 36.12
N TYR A 261 -97.07 -9.68 36.82
CA TYR A 261 -98.39 -9.46 37.42
C TYR A 261 -98.54 -10.25 38.73
N ALA A 262 -99.61 -9.96 39.47
CA ALA A 262 -99.90 -10.61 40.75
C ALA A 262 -100.93 -11.74 40.59
N GLN A 263 -100.72 -12.84 41.31
CA GLN A 263 -101.62 -13.99 41.37
C GLN A 263 -101.97 -14.30 42.83
N SER A 264 -103.26 -14.43 43.14
CA SER A 264 -103.76 -14.71 44.50
C SER A 264 -103.71 -16.19 44.84
N LYS A 265 -103.22 -16.55 46.03
CA LYS A 265 -103.17 -17.93 46.53
C LYS A 265 -103.77 -18.03 47.93
N THR A 266 -104.72 -18.94 48.12
CA THR A 266 -105.46 -19.15 49.37
C THR A 266 -104.86 -20.31 50.17
N ALA A 267 -104.62 -20.12 51.47
CA ALA A 267 -104.10 -21.14 52.37
C ALA A 267 -104.84 -21.14 53.73
N THR A 268 -104.93 -22.29 54.39
CA THR A 268 -105.54 -22.40 55.73
C THR A 268 -104.52 -22.12 56.82
N VAL A 269 -104.82 -21.16 57.68
CA VAL A 269 -104.11 -20.82 58.93
C VAL A 269 -105.00 -21.15 60.13
N TYR A 270 -104.51 -20.99 61.35
CA TYR A 270 -105.22 -21.40 62.57
C TYR A 270 -105.18 -20.29 63.64
N ASN A 271 -106.29 -20.10 64.32
CA ASN A 271 -106.35 -19.30 65.54
C ASN A 271 -106.34 -20.22 66.75
N VAL A 272 -105.60 -19.86 67.80
CA VAL A 272 -105.37 -20.66 69.00
C VAL A 272 -105.65 -19.83 70.25
N GLN A 273 -106.47 -20.34 71.16
CA GLN A 273 -106.77 -19.72 72.46
C GLN A 273 -106.26 -20.63 73.58
N SER A 274 -105.62 -20.08 74.61
CA SER A 274 -105.23 -20.83 75.81
C SER A 274 -106.39 -21.00 76.80
N GLY A 275 -106.24 -21.98 77.70
CA GLY A 275 -106.91 -21.97 79.00
C GLY A 275 -106.48 -20.80 79.91
N TYR A 276 -107.04 -20.77 81.11
CA TYR A 276 -106.92 -19.64 82.05
C TYR A 276 -105.61 -19.62 82.84
N PHE A 277 -105.05 -18.41 82.98
CA PHE A 277 -103.95 -18.06 83.89
C PHE A 277 -104.46 -17.07 84.94
N ASN A 278 -104.18 -17.32 86.22
CA ASN A 278 -104.61 -16.46 87.31
C ASN A 278 -103.62 -15.31 87.51
N GLY A 279 -104.07 -14.07 87.28
CA GLY A 279 -103.29 -12.83 87.38
C GLY A 279 -102.59 -12.39 86.09
N VAL A 280 -102.44 -11.08 85.92
CA VAL A 280 -101.80 -10.43 84.76
C VAL A 280 -100.36 -10.90 84.57
N SER A 281 -99.56 -10.93 85.65
CA SER A 281 -98.15 -11.33 85.59
C SER A 281 -97.98 -12.78 85.15
N ALA A 282 -98.91 -13.68 85.51
CA ALA A 282 -98.88 -15.08 85.09
C ALA A 282 -99.13 -15.24 83.59
N VAL A 283 -100.12 -14.52 83.05
CA VAL A 283 -100.45 -14.60 81.61
C VAL A 283 -99.42 -13.87 80.73
N GLN A 284 -98.82 -12.79 81.21
CA GLN A 284 -97.70 -12.13 80.54
C GLN A 284 -96.45 -13.04 80.50
N ASN A 285 -96.13 -13.70 81.62
CA ASN A 285 -95.06 -14.71 81.65
C ASN A 285 -95.38 -15.92 80.76
N ALA A 286 -96.66 -16.30 80.61
CA ALA A 286 -97.07 -17.31 79.66
C ALA A 286 -96.80 -16.86 78.21
N ILE A 287 -97.21 -15.65 77.82
CA ILE A 287 -96.92 -15.07 76.49
C ILE A 287 -95.42 -15.03 76.19
N THR A 288 -94.61 -14.52 77.11
CA THR A 288 -93.15 -14.45 76.93
C THR A 288 -92.56 -15.83 76.74
N GLN A 289 -93.01 -16.82 77.52
CA GLN A 289 -92.58 -18.21 77.37
C GLN A 289 -93.04 -18.82 76.04
N ILE A 290 -94.29 -18.61 75.61
CA ILE A 290 -94.82 -19.11 74.33
C ILE A 290 -94.00 -18.52 73.19
N LYS A 291 -93.82 -17.19 73.15
CA LYS A 291 -93.05 -16.52 72.10
C LYS A 291 -91.60 -16.96 72.07
N LYS A 292 -90.95 -17.13 73.23
CA LYS A 292 -89.57 -17.62 73.31
C LYS A 292 -89.41 -19.06 72.81
N ASN A 293 -90.36 -19.95 73.10
CA ASN A 293 -90.22 -21.39 72.79
C ASN A 293 -90.82 -21.80 71.44
N THR A 294 -91.76 -21.02 70.90
CA THR A 294 -92.51 -21.38 69.67
C THR A 294 -92.35 -20.34 68.55
N GLY A 295 -91.77 -19.17 68.86
CA GLY A 295 -91.74 -17.99 68.01
C GLY A 295 -93.07 -17.25 67.92
N VAL A 296 -94.19 -17.84 68.36
CA VAL A 296 -95.53 -17.27 68.20
C VAL A 296 -95.83 -16.22 69.26
N SER A 297 -96.22 -15.03 68.82
CA SER A 297 -96.71 -13.97 69.70
C SER A 297 -98.18 -14.22 70.04
N GLY A 298 -98.53 -14.15 71.32
CA GLY A 298 -99.92 -14.10 71.77
C GLY A 298 -100.21 -12.78 72.48
N SER A 299 -101.48 -12.37 72.48
CA SER A 299 -102.01 -11.28 73.29
C SER A 299 -102.94 -11.85 74.36
N TYR A 300 -103.04 -11.19 75.52
CA TYR A 300 -103.90 -11.67 76.60
C TYR A 300 -105.13 -10.80 76.81
N GLN A 301 -106.21 -11.42 77.28
CA GLN A 301 -107.46 -10.76 77.64
C GLN A 301 -108.02 -11.33 78.95
N LYS A 302 -108.72 -10.50 79.74
CA LYS A 302 -109.32 -10.92 81.01
C LYS A 302 -110.53 -11.79 80.74
N ALA A 303 -110.65 -12.91 81.47
CA ALA A 303 -111.68 -13.90 81.28
C ALA A 303 -112.56 -14.04 82.53
N GLY A 304 -113.76 -13.46 82.45
CA GLY A 304 -114.76 -13.50 83.50
C GLY A 304 -114.49 -12.54 84.67
N LYS A 305 -115.31 -12.67 85.73
CA LYS A 305 -115.25 -11.78 86.91
C LYS A 305 -114.11 -12.13 87.88
N LYS A 306 -113.61 -13.37 87.87
CA LYS A 306 -112.40 -13.78 88.63
C LYS A 306 -111.15 -13.24 87.93
N ASN A 307 -110.00 -13.25 88.62
CA ASN A 307 -108.76 -12.65 88.10
C ASN A 307 -108.03 -13.51 87.04
N ASN A 308 -108.77 -14.17 86.15
CA ASN A 308 -108.26 -15.08 85.14
C ASN A 308 -108.06 -14.37 83.80
N TYR A 309 -107.10 -14.85 83.01
CA TYR A 309 -106.78 -14.33 81.67
C TYR A 309 -106.44 -15.47 80.70
N THR A 310 -106.75 -15.31 79.42
CA THR A 310 -106.33 -16.26 78.36
C THR A 310 -105.44 -15.57 77.34
N VAL A 311 -104.63 -16.36 76.62
CA VAL A 311 -103.74 -15.94 75.53
C VAL A 311 -104.36 -16.33 74.20
N GLY A 312 -104.66 -15.35 73.35
CA GLY A 312 -105.07 -15.55 71.96
C GLY A 312 -103.88 -15.42 71.00
N MET A 313 -103.82 -16.29 69.99
CA MET A 313 -102.78 -16.35 68.97
C MET A 313 -103.44 -16.62 67.61
N SER A 314 -103.55 -15.62 66.73
CA SER A 314 -104.28 -15.73 65.46
C SER A 314 -103.38 -15.87 64.23
N GLY A 315 -103.84 -16.60 63.21
CA GLY A 315 -103.21 -16.67 61.89
C GLY A 315 -101.99 -17.58 61.77
N LEU A 316 -101.84 -18.58 62.65
CA LEU A 316 -100.69 -19.51 62.68
C LEU A 316 -100.71 -20.47 61.48
N THR A 317 -99.55 -20.76 60.93
CA THR A 317 -99.39 -21.90 60.01
C THR A 317 -99.56 -23.23 60.75
N ALA A 318 -99.89 -24.32 60.04
CA ALA A 318 -99.99 -25.66 60.64
C ALA A 318 -98.72 -26.10 61.39
N LYS A 319 -97.53 -25.65 60.96
CA LYS A 319 -96.25 -25.91 61.63
C LYS A 319 -96.12 -25.13 62.96
N GLN A 320 -96.50 -23.86 62.96
CA GLN A 320 -96.55 -23.04 64.18
C GLN A 320 -97.59 -23.55 65.17
N LEU A 321 -98.77 -23.97 64.68
CA LEU A 321 -99.79 -24.62 65.49
C LEU A 321 -99.24 -25.86 66.20
N LYS A 322 -98.59 -26.78 65.47
CA LYS A 322 -97.94 -27.96 66.08
C LYS A 322 -96.90 -27.59 67.14
N SER A 323 -96.07 -26.56 66.89
CA SER A 323 -95.09 -26.07 67.86
C SER A 323 -95.74 -25.51 69.13
N VAL A 324 -96.80 -24.70 68.97
CA VAL A 324 -97.59 -24.16 70.08
C VAL A 324 -98.25 -25.29 70.88
N GLN A 325 -98.99 -26.19 70.23
CA GLN A 325 -99.64 -27.32 70.90
C GLN A 325 -98.64 -28.23 71.63
N ALA A 326 -97.48 -28.50 71.04
CA ALA A 326 -96.42 -29.28 71.69
C ALA A 326 -95.85 -28.57 72.93
N PHE A 327 -95.62 -27.26 72.86
CA PHE A 327 -95.16 -26.46 74.00
C PHE A 327 -96.20 -26.40 75.13
N PHE A 328 -97.47 -26.16 74.78
CA PHE A 328 -98.59 -26.16 75.71
C PHE A 328 -98.75 -27.53 76.40
N LYS A 329 -98.70 -28.63 75.63
CA LYS A 329 -98.69 -30.00 76.18
C LYS A 329 -97.51 -30.23 77.13
N LYS A 330 -96.29 -29.77 76.79
CA LYS A 330 -95.11 -29.83 77.68
C LYS A 330 -95.29 -29.04 78.99
N LYS A 331 -96.00 -27.91 78.94
CA LYS A 331 -96.33 -27.08 80.12
C LYS A 331 -97.59 -27.54 80.88
N LYS A 332 -98.28 -28.60 80.41
CA LYS A 332 -99.60 -29.03 80.89
C LYS A 332 -100.65 -27.91 80.83
N TRP A 333 -100.53 -26.99 79.87
CA TRP A 333 -101.49 -25.91 79.62
C TRP A 333 -102.47 -26.33 78.53
N HIS A 334 -103.73 -25.92 78.67
CA HIS A 334 -104.75 -26.18 77.65
C HIS A 334 -104.67 -25.16 76.52
N CYS A 335 -104.92 -25.58 75.28
CA CYS A 335 -105.15 -24.69 74.16
C CYS A 335 -106.02 -25.34 73.07
N ASP A 336 -107.01 -24.58 72.59
CA ASP A 336 -107.90 -24.95 71.50
C ASP A 336 -107.50 -24.25 70.21
N ALA A 337 -107.72 -24.89 69.06
CA ALA A 337 -107.27 -24.39 67.76
C ALA A 337 -108.34 -24.56 66.68
N SER A 338 -108.58 -23.50 65.89
CA SER A 338 -109.62 -23.46 64.84
C SER A 338 -109.06 -22.97 63.50
N PRO A 339 -109.30 -23.67 62.37
CA PRO A 339 -108.81 -23.28 61.05
C PRO A 339 -109.59 -22.09 60.46
N VAL A 340 -108.87 -21.22 59.73
CA VAL A 340 -109.38 -20.04 59.01
C VAL A 340 -108.63 -19.93 57.67
N LYS A 341 -109.32 -19.67 56.56
CA LYS A 341 -108.66 -19.46 55.25
C LYS A 341 -108.15 -18.02 55.12
N LYS A 342 -106.91 -17.84 54.65
CA LYS A 342 -106.27 -16.55 54.37
C LYS A 342 -105.66 -16.56 52.97
N THR A 343 -105.98 -15.54 52.18
CA THR A 343 -105.48 -15.36 50.81
C THR A 343 -104.37 -14.33 50.78
N ALA A 344 -103.31 -14.59 50.03
CA ALA A 344 -102.22 -13.65 49.80
C ALA A 344 -101.82 -13.63 48.31
N SER A 345 -101.49 -12.45 47.79
CA SER A 345 -101.01 -12.29 46.42
C SER A 345 -99.49 -12.48 46.35
N VAL A 346 -99.04 -13.22 45.34
CA VAL A 346 -97.62 -13.38 44.97
C VAL A 346 -97.39 -12.85 43.56
N SER A 347 -96.21 -12.31 43.28
CA SER A 347 -95.86 -11.87 41.92
C SER A 347 -95.34 -13.04 41.07
N VAL A 348 -95.77 -13.10 39.82
CA VAL A 348 -95.23 -13.99 38.78
C VAL A 348 -94.90 -13.19 37.52
N TYR A 349 -94.09 -13.79 36.65
CA TYR A 349 -93.56 -13.19 35.43
C TYR A 349 -93.89 -14.08 34.23
N ARG A 350 -94.22 -13.49 33.08
CA ARG A 350 -94.62 -14.19 31.86
C ARG A 350 -93.85 -13.60 30.68
N ILE A 351 -93.40 -14.45 29.77
CA ILE A 351 -92.65 -14.02 28.57
C ILE A 351 -93.55 -14.19 27.35
N THR A 352 -93.71 -13.13 26.56
CA THR A 352 -94.57 -13.12 25.36
C THR A 352 -93.77 -12.63 24.16
N ALA A 353 -93.74 -13.40 23.08
CA ALA A 353 -93.12 -13.03 21.80
C ALA A 353 -94.21 -12.98 20.71
N GLY A 354 -94.44 -11.82 20.12
CA GLY A 354 -95.52 -11.57 19.14
C GLY A 354 -95.03 -11.00 17.82
N GLN A 355 -95.94 -10.91 16.83
CA GLN A 355 -95.64 -10.54 15.44
C GLN A 355 -94.66 -11.53 14.75
N LEU A 356 -94.84 -12.83 15.02
CA LEU A 356 -94.00 -13.89 14.49
C LEU A 356 -94.61 -14.50 13.22
N THR A 357 -93.75 -14.86 12.28
CA THR A 357 -94.07 -15.85 11.24
C THR A 357 -94.20 -17.25 11.86
N ALA A 358 -94.82 -18.20 11.15
CA ALA A 358 -94.97 -19.58 11.62
C ALA A 358 -93.64 -20.23 12.02
N ALA A 359 -92.61 -20.12 11.17
CA ALA A 359 -91.28 -20.67 11.45
C ALA A 359 -90.60 -20.04 12.68
N GLN A 360 -90.78 -18.73 12.91
CA GLN A 360 -90.27 -18.06 14.11
C GLN A 360 -91.02 -18.48 15.39
N ALA A 361 -92.33 -18.71 15.29
CA ALA A 361 -93.12 -19.25 16.39
C ALA A 361 -92.68 -20.68 16.75
N ASP A 362 -92.44 -21.53 15.74
CA ASP A 362 -91.93 -22.90 15.93
C ASP A 362 -90.57 -22.92 16.64
N GLN A 363 -89.64 -22.03 16.25
CA GLN A 363 -88.34 -21.88 16.92
C GLN A 363 -88.46 -21.38 18.36
N ALA A 364 -89.37 -20.44 18.63
CA ALA A 364 -89.59 -19.93 19.98
C ALA A 364 -90.15 -21.00 20.93
N GLU A 365 -91.13 -21.80 20.48
CA GLU A 365 -91.69 -22.89 21.27
C GLU A 365 -90.68 -24.04 21.47
N ALA A 366 -89.86 -24.35 20.45
CA ALA A 366 -88.79 -25.33 20.59
C ALA A 366 -87.75 -24.91 21.66
N TYR A 367 -87.35 -23.63 21.69
CA TYR A 367 -86.45 -23.10 22.71
C TYR A 367 -87.05 -23.23 24.13
N PHE A 368 -88.27 -22.74 24.35
CA PHE A 368 -88.89 -22.82 25.68
C PHE A 368 -89.10 -24.27 26.15
N ARG A 369 -89.49 -25.17 25.24
CA ARG A 369 -89.59 -26.61 25.53
C ARG A 369 -88.25 -27.21 25.97
N GLN A 370 -87.14 -26.79 25.36
CA GLN A 370 -85.79 -27.22 25.76
C GLN A 370 -85.39 -26.67 27.15
N GLN A 371 -85.90 -25.51 27.55
CA GLN A 371 -85.71 -24.95 28.89
C GLN A 371 -86.75 -25.46 29.91
N HIS A 372 -87.52 -26.50 29.57
CA HIS A 372 -88.61 -27.07 30.38
C HIS A 372 -89.73 -26.09 30.75
N VAL A 373 -89.87 -24.98 30.02
CA VAL A 373 -90.97 -24.00 30.17
C VAL A 373 -92.07 -24.33 29.16
N LYS A 374 -93.33 -24.39 29.60
CA LYS A 374 -94.48 -24.66 28.72
C LYS A 374 -94.87 -23.39 27.96
N THR A 375 -95.47 -23.54 26.78
CA THR A 375 -95.94 -22.40 25.96
C THR A 375 -97.39 -22.54 25.52
N ALA A 376 -97.99 -21.43 25.12
CA ALA A 376 -99.27 -21.35 24.43
C ALA A 376 -99.13 -20.45 23.20
N ARG A 377 -99.57 -20.95 22.03
CA ARG A 377 -99.59 -20.24 20.75
C ARG A 377 -100.97 -19.64 20.50
N THR A 378 -101.01 -18.39 20.03
CA THR A 378 -102.23 -17.69 19.60
C THR A 378 -101.97 -16.90 18.32
N ALA A 379 -102.93 -16.87 17.39
CA ALA A 379 -102.85 -16.06 16.18
C ALA A 379 -103.76 -14.83 16.34
N ALA A 380 -103.27 -13.63 16.00
CA ALA A 380 -103.98 -12.37 16.15
C ALA A 380 -103.88 -11.56 14.84
N GLY A 381 -105.04 -11.21 14.26
CA GLY A 381 -105.15 -10.95 12.82
C GLY A 381 -104.85 -9.52 12.33
N LYS A 382 -104.11 -9.45 11.22
CA LYS A 382 -104.34 -8.67 10.00
C LYS A 382 -103.43 -9.25 8.90
N THR A 383 -103.93 -9.49 7.70
CA THR A 383 -103.14 -10.01 6.55
C THR A 383 -102.65 -8.86 5.68
N ALA A 384 -101.41 -8.96 5.17
CA ALA A 384 -100.89 -8.09 4.11
C ALA A 384 -101.51 -8.42 2.73
N GLU A 385 -101.50 -7.48 1.79
CA GLU A 385 -101.96 -7.69 0.41
C GLU A 385 -100.93 -8.43 -0.45
N ASN A 386 -101.34 -8.95 -1.62
CA ASN A 386 -100.40 -9.50 -2.60
C ASN A 386 -99.65 -8.39 -3.34
N GLU A 387 -98.47 -8.71 -3.84
CA GLU A 387 -97.64 -7.81 -4.63
C GLU A 387 -97.30 -8.41 -6.00
N TYR A 388 -97.23 -7.56 -7.02
CA TYR A 388 -97.00 -7.95 -8.42
C TYR A 388 -95.88 -7.14 -9.08
N GLN A 389 -95.33 -7.69 -10.17
CA GLN A 389 -94.43 -7.02 -11.11
C GLN A 389 -94.94 -7.24 -12.55
N LEU A 390 -95.06 -6.17 -13.32
CA LEU A 390 -95.44 -6.22 -14.74
C LEU A 390 -94.20 -6.50 -15.60
N LEU A 391 -94.32 -7.45 -16.54
CA LEU A 391 -93.27 -7.84 -17.49
C LEU A 391 -93.83 -7.76 -18.92
N SER A 392 -93.18 -7.03 -19.84
CA SER A 392 -93.62 -6.92 -21.24
C SER A 392 -93.17 -8.11 -22.12
N GLN A 393 -93.66 -8.20 -23.35
CA GLN A 393 -92.99 -8.96 -24.42
C GLN A 393 -91.64 -8.31 -24.79
N GLN A 394 -90.75 -9.07 -25.44
CA GLN A 394 -89.46 -8.56 -25.91
C GLN A 394 -89.61 -7.71 -27.19
N THR A 395 -88.90 -6.58 -27.27
CA THR A 395 -88.87 -5.70 -28.44
C THR A 395 -87.51 -5.03 -28.64
N ALA A 396 -87.15 -4.72 -29.89
CA ALA A 396 -86.03 -3.81 -30.21
C ALA A 396 -86.51 -2.37 -30.47
N ASP A 397 -87.83 -2.16 -30.59
CA ASP A 397 -88.46 -0.87 -30.88
C ASP A 397 -88.35 0.09 -29.68
N GLN A 398 -87.46 1.06 -29.80
CA GLN A 398 -87.18 2.08 -28.80
C GLN A 398 -88.39 2.99 -28.52
N SER A 399 -89.31 3.17 -29.49
CA SER A 399 -90.51 3.97 -29.32
C SER A 399 -91.48 3.30 -28.34
N LYS A 400 -91.74 2.00 -28.53
CA LYS A 400 -92.57 1.21 -27.62
C LYS A 400 -91.96 1.09 -26.22
N ILE A 401 -90.63 1.00 -26.14
CA ILE A 401 -89.90 1.02 -24.87
C ILE A 401 -90.14 2.33 -24.11
N LYS A 402 -89.94 3.48 -24.78
CA LYS A 402 -90.12 4.80 -24.16
C LYS A 402 -91.56 5.02 -23.67
N LYS A 403 -92.56 4.61 -24.47
CA LYS A 403 -93.97 4.66 -24.06
C LYS A 403 -94.25 3.85 -22.78
N GLY A 404 -93.75 2.61 -22.72
CA GLY A 404 -94.01 1.72 -21.57
C GLY A 404 -93.36 2.19 -20.28
N LEU A 405 -92.13 2.72 -20.36
CA LEU A 405 -91.46 3.33 -19.21
C LEU A 405 -92.21 4.59 -18.72
N ASN A 406 -92.64 5.46 -19.63
CA ASN A 406 -93.38 6.68 -19.29
C ASN A 406 -94.72 6.38 -18.61
N LEU A 407 -95.49 5.40 -19.10
CA LEU A 407 -96.76 5.02 -18.48
C LEU A 407 -96.58 4.50 -17.05
N LEU A 408 -95.60 3.60 -16.84
CA LEU A 408 -95.31 3.05 -15.50
C LEU A 408 -94.83 4.15 -14.53
N ALA A 409 -94.03 5.11 -15.00
CA ALA A 409 -93.65 6.29 -14.23
C ALA A 409 -94.86 7.17 -13.86
N GLY A 410 -95.87 7.27 -14.73
CA GLY A 410 -97.15 7.94 -14.44
C GLY A 410 -97.90 7.31 -13.27
N TYR A 411 -97.83 5.98 -13.11
CA TYR A 411 -98.33 5.25 -11.93
C TYR A 411 -97.42 5.35 -10.69
N LYS A 412 -96.36 6.17 -10.75
CA LYS A 412 -95.30 6.28 -9.74
C LYS A 412 -94.56 4.97 -9.47
N LEU A 413 -94.55 4.06 -10.45
CA LEU A 413 -93.76 2.85 -10.42
C LEU A 413 -92.38 3.12 -11.03
N THR A 414 -91.34 2.55 -10.42
CA THR A 414 -90.06 2.39 -11.12
C THR A 414 -90.25 1.41 -12.29
N ALA A 415 -89.43 1.53 -13.33
CA ALA A 415 -89.43 0.58 -14.43
C ALA A 415 -88.05 0.51 -15.08
N ILE A 416 -87.65 -0.68 -15.53
CA ILE A 416 -86.35 -0.93 -16.15
C ILE A 416 -86.50 -1.70 -17.47
N THR A 417 -85.53 -1.54 -18.35
CA THR A 417 -85.37 -2.34 -19.58
C THR A 417 -84.28 -3.38 -19.38
N LYS A 418 -84.63 -4.66 -19.48
CA LYS A 418 -83.67 -5.77 -19.42
C LYS A 418 -83.45 -6.36 -20.81
N THR A 419 -82.22 -6.42 -21.28
CA THR A 419 -81.86 -7.12 -22.54
C THR A 419 -82.03 -8.62 -22.34
N ILE A 420 -82.72 -9.30 -23.26
CA ILE A 420 -83.04 -10.74 -23.14
C ILE A 420 -82.45 -11.59 -24.27
N SER A 421 -82.36 -11.06 -25.50
CA SER A 421 -81.88 -11.83 -26.66
C SER A 421 -81.08 -10.97 -27.64
N LYS A 422 -80.18 -11.62 -28.38
CA LYS A 422 -79.46 -11.08 -29.53
C LYS A 422 -79.77 -11.93 -30.77
N GLN A 423 -80.02 -11.31 -31.91
CA GLN A 423 -80.21 -11.97 -33.21
C GLN A 423 -79.02 -11.65 -34.11
N THR A 424 -78.51 -12.65 -34.83
CA THR A 424 -77.24 -12.56 -35.58
C THR A 424 -77.46 -12.60 -37.10
N ASP A 425 -77.12 -11.51 -37.78
CA ASP A 425 -77.09 -11.43 -39.25
C ASP A 425 -75.66 -11.69 -39.76
N THR A 426 -75.53 -12.34 -40.94
CA THR A 426 -74.25 -12.69 -41.56
C THR A 426 -74.11 -12.06 -42.94
N THR A 427 -72.97 -11.43 -43.19
CA THR A 427 -72.53 -10.89 -44.49
C THR A 427 -71.09 -11.31 -44.79
N TYR A 428 -70.59 -11.01 -45.99
CA TYR A 428 -69.27 -11.41 -46.47
C TYR A 428 -68.55 -10.27 -47.20
N GLN A 429 -67.22 -10.22 -47.16
CA GLN A 429 -66.43 -9.15 -47.76
C GLN A 429 -65.15 -9.69 -48.40
N VAL A 430 -64.79 -9.23 -49.59
CA VAL A 430 -63.55 -9.63 -50.30
C VAL A 430 -62.42 -8.65 -49.97
N THR A 431 -61.20 -9.16 -49.84
CA THR A 431 -59.99 -8.40 -49.50
C THR A 431 -58.78 -8.96 -50.25
N THR A 432 -57.93 -8.08 -50.81
CA THR A 432 -56.67 -8.50 -51.48
C THR A 432 -55.58 -8.89 -50.51
N GLU A 433 -54.50 -9.49 -51.03
CA GLU A 433 -53.20 -9.49 -50.36
C GLU A 433 -52.68 -8.05 -50.13
N SER A 434 -51.69 -7.90 -49.25
CA SER A 434 -51.03 -6.61 -48.96
C SER A 434 -50.16 -6.17 -50.13
N LEU A 435 -50.50 -5.04 -50.75
CA LEU A 435 -49.83 -4.50 -51.93
C LEU A 435 -49.04 -3.23 -51.61
N LEU A 436 -47.79 -3.17 -52.04
CA LEU A 436 -47.00 -1.93 -52.13
C LEU A 436 -47.00 -1.33 -53.56
N ASP A 437 -47.39 -2.14 -54.55
CA ASP A 437 -47.42 -1.80 -55.97
C ASP A 437 -48.71 -1.07 -56.34
N THR A 438 -48.60 0.25 -56.54
CA THR A 438 -49.71 1.13 -56.95
C THR A 438 -50.42 0.66 -58.22
N ALA A 439 -49.70 0.06 -59.18
CA ALA A 439 -50.31 -0.44 -60.41
C ALA A 439 -51.15 -1.70 -60.15
N LYS A 440 -50.84 -2.51 -59.14
CA LYS A 440 -51.71 -3.64 -58.71
C LYS A 440 -52.94 -3.14 -57.95
N ILE A 441 -52.76 -2.16 -57.05
CA ILE A 441 -53.85 -1.56 -56.27
C ILE A 441 -54.92 -0.99 -57.21
N ASN A 442 -54.51 -0.20 -58.21
CA ASN A 442 -55.43 0.38 -59.19
C ASN A 442 -56.15 -0.70 -60.02
N ARG A 443 -55.42 -1.72 -60.52
CA ARG A 443 -56.02 -2.86 -61.24
C ARG A 443 -57.08 -3.60 -60.43
N SER A 444 -56.89 -3.76 -59.12
CA SER A 444 -57.91 -4.38 -58.25
C SER A 444 -59.13 -3.48 -58.05
N LEU A 445 -58.95 -2.16 -57.88
CA LEU A 445 -60.07 -1.21 -57.80
C LEU A 445 -60.90 -1.19 -59.08
N ASP A 446 -60.25 -1.14 -60.24
CA ASP A 446 -60.91 -1.14 -61.56
C ASP A 446 -61.68 -2.44 -61.81
N PHE A 447 -61.14 -3.60 -61.39
CA PHE A 447 -61.86 -4.87 -61.45
C PHE A 447 -63.18 -4.83 -60.66
N PHE A 448 -63.16 -4.38 -59.40
CA PHE A 448 -64.36 -4.34 -58.56
C PHE A 448 -65.39 -3.33 -59.11
N LYS A 449 -64.93 -2.17 -59.58
CA LYS A 449 -65.75 -1.17 -60.29
C LYS A 449 -66.45 -1.78 -61.52
N GLY A 450 -65.72 -2.54 -62.33
CA GLY A 450 -66.26 -3.28 -63.49
C GLY A 450 -67.28 -4.35 -63.11
N LYS A 451 -67.18 -4.93 -61.90
CA LYS A 451 -68.16 -5.87 -61.33
C LYS A 451 -69.34 -5.19 -60.63
N LYS A 452 -69.43 -3.84 -60.65
CA LYS A 452 -70.41 -3.04 -59.90
C LYS A 452 -70.38 -3.26 -58.38
N VAL A 453 -69.26 -3.77 -57.86
CA VAL A 453 -69.04 -3.94 -56.42
C VAL A 453 -68.21 -2.76 -55.92
N SER A 454 -68.74 -1.99 -54.96
CA SER A 454 -67.98 -0.91 -54.36
C SER A 454 -66.76 -1.46 -53.62
N ALA A 455 -65.59 -0.86 -53.82
CA ALA A 455 -64.35 -1.24 -53.15
C ALA A 455 -63.45 -0.01 -52.90
N SER A 456 -62.58 -0.11 -51.91
CA SER A 456 -61.67 0.97 -51.49
C SER A 456 -60.30 0.42 -51.10
N ALA A 457 -59.24 1.20 -51.34
CA ALA A 457 -57.90 0.87 -50.88
C ALA A 457 -57.70 1.36 -49.44
N GLN A 458 -57.35 0.45 -48.53
CA GLN A 458 -57.21 0.68 -47.10
C GLN A 458 -55.78 0.35 -46.65
N LYS A 459 -55.22 1.15 -45.74
CA LYS A 459 -53.88 0.90 -45.17
C LYS A 459 -53.93 -0.31 -44.25
N THR A 460 -52.97 -1.24 -44.37
CA THR A 460 -52.91 -2.44 -43.51
C THR A 460 -52.28 -2.19 -42.14
N GLY A 461 -51.64 -1.03 -41.95
CA GLY A 461 -50.84 -0.71 -40.77
C GLY A 461 -49.35 -1.05 -40.92
N GLU A 462 -48.99 -1.88 -41.90
CA GLU A 462 -47.60 -2.23 -42.21
C GLU A 462 -47.00 -1.27 -43.24
N ALA A 463 -45.68 -1.04 -43.19
CA ALA A 463 -45.00 -0.14 -44.13
C ALA A 463 -43.52 -0.53 -44.35
N ALA A 464 -43.06 -0.45 -45.60
CA ALA A 464 -41.72 -0.86 -46.04
C ALA A 464 -40.92 0.28 -46.70
N TYR A 465 -39.59 0.17 -46.69
CA TYR A 465 -38.70 1.09 -47.41
C TYR A 465 -38.47 0.61 -48.85
N THR A 466 -38.45 1.54 -49.80
CA THR A 466 -38.20 1.27 -51.24
C THR A 466 -36.87 1.85 -51.73
N GLN A 467 -36.03 2.36 -50.82
CA GLN A 467 -34.72 2.92 -51.11
C GLN A 467 -33.69 2.40 -50.11
N PHE A 468 -32.47 2.19 -50.59
CA PHE A 468 -31.34 1.63 -49.86
C PHE A 468 -30.06 2.41 -50.18
N ARG A 469 -29.05 2.28 -49.33
CA ARG A 469 -27.72 2.88 -49.52
C ARG A 469 -26.68 2.06 -48.77
N ILE A 470 -25.42 2.20 -49.14
CA ILE A 470 -24.28 1.60 -48.44
C ILE A 470 -23.69 2.66 -47.51
N GLU A 471 -23.46 2.31 -46.26
CA GLU A 471 -22.70 3.12 -45.29
C GLU A 471 -21.47 2.30 -44.88
N THR A 472 -20.26 2.83 -45.08
CA THR A 472 -19.03 2.11 -44.69
C THR A 472 -18.87 2.03 -43.18
N ALA A 473 -17.99 1.12 -42.73
CA ALA A 473 -17.38 1.24 -41.42
C ALA A 473 -16.64 2.59 -41.30
N PRO A 474 -16.41 3.13 -40.08
CA PRO A 474 -15.66 4.37 -39.89
C PRO A 474 -14.21 4.25 -40.39
N LEU A 475 -13.82 5.18 -41.26
CA LEU A 475 -12.50 5.28 -41.88
C LEU A 475 -11.71 6.44 -41.26
N LEU A 476 -10.39 6.29 -41.20
CA LEU A 476 -9.45 7.31 -40.70
C LEU A 476 -8.33 7.61 -41.71
N LYS A 477 -7.87 6.60 -42.46
CA LYS A 477 -6.80 6.72 -43.46
C LYS A 477 -7.36 7.40 -44.73
N LYS A 478 -6.68 8.45 -45.21
CA LYS A 478 -7.18 9.26 -46.35
C LYS A 478 -7.24 8.45 -47.64
N GLU A 479 -6.29 7.53 -47.80
CA GLU A 479 -6.18 6.61 -48.93
C GLU A 479 -7.40 5.69 -49.00
N ASP A 480 -7.94 5.26 -47.86
CA ASP A 480 -9.13 4.40 -47.80
C ASP A 480 -10.39 5.20 -48.21
N ILE A 481 -10.52 6.42 -47.69
CA ILE A 481 -11.62 7.35 -48.02
C ILE A 481 -11.64 7.65 -49.52
N ASP A 482 -10.48 7.94 -50.10
CA ASP A 482 -10.34 8.27 -51.52
C ASP A 482 -10.62 7.04 -52.41
N ARG A 483 -10.15 5.83 -52.05
CA ARG A 483 -10.47 4.57 -52.76
C ARG A 483 -11.98 4.26 -52.74
N VAL A 484 -12.64 4.40 -51.60
CA VAL A 484 -14.09 4.15 -51.45
C VAL A 484 -14.91 5.17 -52.23
N THR A 485 -14.53 6.45 -52.17
CA THR A 485 -15.23 7.53 -52.89
C THR A 485 -15.10 7.35 -54.41
N ALA A 486 -13.93 6.95 -54.89
CA ALA A 486 -13.71 6.59 -56.29
C ALA A 486 -14.58 5.39 -56.72
N PHE A 487 -14.65 4.33 -55.90
CA PHE A 487 -15.50 3.16 -56.18
C PHE A 487 -16.98 3.54 -56.31
N PHE A 488 -17.54 4.32 -55.37
CA PHE A 488 -18.95 4.72 -55.44
C PHE A 488 -19.25 5.60 -56.66
N LYS A 489 -18.33 6.50 -57.02
CA LYS A 489 -18.43 7.32 -58.24
C LYS A 489 -18.43 6.47 -59.51
N GLN A 490 -17.56 5.46 -59.60
CA GLN A 490 -17.48 4.54 -60.75
C GLN A 490 -18.78 3.73 -60.93
N ASN A 491 -19.44 3.34 -59.84
CA ASN A 491 -20.65 2.52 -59.85
C ASN A 491 -21.96 3.33 -59.90
N LYS A 492 -21.92 4.60 -60.32
CA LYS A 492 -23.10 5.52 -60.40
C LYS A 492 -23.85 5.70 -59.08
N ALA A 493 -23.23 5.36 -57.94
CA ALA A 493 -23.80 5.48 -56.59
C ALA A 493 -23.03 6.53 -55.78
N ALA A 494 -22.61 7.62 -56.44
CA ALA A 494 -21.77 8.67 -55.85
C ALA A 494 -22.33 9.16 -54.51
N GLY A 495 -21.44 9.25 -53.53
CA GLY A 495 -21.79 9.35 -52.12
C GLY A 495 -21.13 10.52 -51.40
N THR A 496 -21.58 10.79 -50.17
CA THR A 496 -21.02 11.84 -49.32
C THR A 496 -20.15 11.25 -48.21
N VAL A 497 -19.06 11.94 -47.90
CA VAL A 497 -18.25 11.70 -46.70
C VAL A 497 -18.87 12.46 -45.54
N LYS A 498 -19.00 11.83 -44.37
CA LYS A 498 -19.56 12.45 -43.17
C LYS A 498 -18.73 12.11 -41.94
N GLU A 499 -18.42 13.10 -41.11
CA GLU A 499 -17.78 12.88 -39.82
C GLU A 499 -18.70 12.14 -38.83
N THR A 500 -18.11 11.23 -38.06
CA THR A 500 -18.82 10.40 -37.06
C THR A 500 -18.86 11.03 -35.66
N GLY A 501 -18.19 12.17 -35.46
CA GLY A 501 -17.99 12.80 -34.15
C GLY A 501 -16.96 12.08 -33.25
N LYS A 502 -16.38 10.97 -33.70
CA LYS A 502 -15.25 10.29 -33.01
C LYS A 502 -13.93 10.70 -33.65
N THR A 503 -12.89 10.85 -32.84
CA THR A 503 -11.53 11.18 -33.33
C THR A 503 -10.54 10.08 -32.99
N GLY A 504 -9.62 9.78 -33.90
CA GLY A 504 -8.58 8.77 -33.77
C GLY A 504 -7.20 9.33 -34.10
N SER A 505 -6.15 8.77 -33.50
CA SER A 505 -4.78 9.14 -33.81
C SER A 505 -4.31 8.38 -35.05
N ALA A 506 -4.03 9.11 -36.14
CA ALA A 506 -3.59 8.56 -37.41
C ALA A 506 -2.08 8.24 -37.46
N GLN A 507 -1.35 8.56 -36.39
CA GLN A 507 0.07 8.24 -36.24
C GLN A 507 0.42 7.81 -34.81
N TYR A 508 1.43 6.95 -34.70
CA TYR A 508 2.01 6.45 -33.45
C TYR A 508 3.54 6.56 -33.49
N VAL A 509 4.14 6.69 -32.31
CA VAL A 509 5.59 6.72 -32.10
C VAL A 509 5.96 5.67 -31.07
N ILE A 510 6.99 4.88 -31.36
CA ILE A 510 7.64 3.99 -30.38
C ILE A 510 8.77 4.75 -29.69
N LYS A 511 8.86 4.63 -28.36
CA LYS A 511 9.94 5.17 -27.55
C LYS A 511 10.53 4.07 -26.67
N THR A 512 11.83 3.81 -26.79
CA THR A 512 12.49 2.73 -26.05
C THR A 512 12.73 3.12 -24.59
N GLU A 513 13.00 2.12 -23.75
CA GLU A 513 13.74 2.35 -22.50
C GLU A 513 15.18 2.80 -22.80
N THR A 514 15.88 3.28 -21.77
CA THR A 514 17.29 3.68 -21.85
C THR A 514 18.22 2.47 -21.72
N PHE A 515 19.20 2.33 -22.61
CA PHE A 515 20.17 1.22 -22.60
C PHE A 515 21.58 1.71 -22.97
N SER A 516 22.64 1.03 -22.53
CA SER A 516 24.04 1.51 -22.63
C SER A 516 24.90 0.88 -23.74
N SER A 517 24.39 -0.13 -24.46
CA SER A 517 25.18 -0.83 -25.49
C SER A 517 25.08 -0.19 -26.87
N LYS A 518 26.23 0.25 -27.44
CA LYS A 518 26.31 0.75 -28.82
C LYS A 518 25.96 -0.33 -29.85
N THR A 519 26.31 -1.59 -29.58
CA THR A 519 25.93 -2.73 -30.45
C THR A 519 24.41 -2.90 -30.50
N VAL A 520 23.74 -2.76 -29.35
CA VAL A 520 22.27 -2.80 -29.26
C VAL A 520 21.65 -1.58 -29.95
N LEU A 521 22.23 -0.39 -29.82
CA LEU A 521 21.79 0.80 -30.56
C LEU A 521 21.82 0.53 -32.06
N ASN A 522 22.95 0.08 -32.60
CA ASN A 522 23.10 -0.18 -34.02
C ASN A 522 22.09 -1.25 -34.51
N LYS A 523 21.89 -2.33 -33.75
CA LYS A 523 20.88 -3.37 -34.05
C LYS A 523 19.46 -2.81 -34.05
N SER A 524 19.16 -1.93 -33.09
CA SER A 524 17.85 -1.29 -32.93
C SER A 524 17.56 -0.29 -34.07
N MET A 525 18.55 0.51 -34.47
CA MET A 525 18.44 1.41 -35.63
C MET A 525 18.22 0.60 -36.93
N SER A 526 18.98 -0.48 -37.14
CA SER A 526 18.80 -1.37 -38.29
C SER A 526 17.41 -2.02 -38.33
N PHE A 527 16.84 -2.39 -37.17
CA PHE A 527 15.47 -2.91 -37.10
C PHE A 527 14.45 -1.89 -37.60
N PHE A 528 14.50 -0.64 -37.12
CA PHE A 528 13.55 0.40 -37.52
C PHE A 528 13.69 0.76 -39.00
N SER A 529 14.93 0.86 -39.51
CA SER A 529 15.20 1.06 -40.94
C SER A 529 14.65 -0.08 -41.81
N ALA A 530 14.79 -1.34 -41.39
CA ALA A 530 14.24 -2.50 -42.10
C ALA A 530 12.69 -2.53 -42.11
N LYS A 531 12.04 -1.90 -41.13
CA LYS A 531 10.59 -1.68 -41.08
C LYS A 531 10.15 -0.38 -41.79
N GLN A 532 11.06 0.34 -42.46
CA GLN A 532 10.83 1.63 -43.12
C GLN A 532 10.36 2.76 -42.17
N LEU A 533 10.73 2.70 -40.89
CA LEU A 533 10.37 3.68 -39.87
C LEU A 533 11.47 4.72 -39.68
N GLN A 534 11.08 5.98 -39.46
CA GLN A 534 12.03 7.06 -39.17
C GLN A 534 12.41 7.02 -37.68
N ALA A 535 13.62 6.58 -37.38
CA ALA A 535 14.14 6.51 -36.02
C ALA A 535 15.27 7.54 -35.78
N GLY A 536 15.25 8.17 -34.60
CA GLY A 536 16.32 9.00 -34.08
C GLY A 536 16.61 8.63 -32.62
N TYR A 537 17.81 8.95 -32.13
CA TYR A 537 18.20 8.65 -30.75
C TYR A 537 18.75 9.87 -30.02
N THR A 538 18.53 9.92 -28.72
CA THR A 538 19.25 10.79 -27.78
C THR A 538 20.29 9.96 -27.02
N SER A 539 21.31 10.62 -26.47
CA SER A 539 22.32 9.97 -25.64
C SER A 539 22.71 10.83 -24.44
N GLU A 540 22.80 10.22 -23.25
CA GLU A 540 22.98 10.92 -21.98
C GLU A 540 24.06 10.25 -21.11
N SER A 541 24.83 11.06 -20.39
CA SER A 541 25.93 10.65 -19.52
C SER A 541 26.16 11.74 -18.47
N HIS A 542 26.24 11.36 -17.20
CA HIS A 542 26.32 12.28 -16.06
C HIS A 542 27.67 12.14 -15.34
N PRO A 543 28.26 13.21 -14.78
CA PRO A 543 29.48 13.10 -13.98
C PRO A 543 29.25 12.26 -12.72
N VAL A 544 30.20 11.37 -12.40
CA VAL A 544 30.28 10.67 -11.11
C VAL A 544 31.40 11.26 -10.25
N TYR A 545 31.21 11.25 -8.94
CA TYR A 545 32.12 11.85 -7.97
C TYR A 545 32.61 10.81 -6.96
N GLU A 546 33.83 10.97 -6.47
CA GLU A 546 34.47 10.19 -5.40
C GLU A 546 34.97 11.15 -4.30
N LEU A 547 35.31 10.63 -3.12
CA LEU A 547 35.85 11.45 -2.02
C LEU A 547 37.36 11.25 -1.81
N ARG A 548 38.09 12.37 -1.74
CA ARG A 548 39.47 12.43 -1.23
C ARG A 548 39.47 13.06 0.15
N ILE A 549 40.04 12.38 1.13
CA ILE A 549 40.21 12.91 2.49
C ILE A 549 41.46 13.79 2.50
N ARG A 550 41.33 15.03 3.00
CA ARG A 550 42.43 16.01 3.08
C ARG A 550 43.35 15.77 4.28
N ASP A 551 42.84 15.14 5.33
CA ASP A 551 43.62 14.82 6.51
C ASP A 551 44.75 13.85 6.16
N GLN A 552 45.94 14.18 6.63
CA GLN A 552 47.17 13.46 6.34
C GLN A 552 47.54 12.58 7.54
N PHE A 553 47.89 11.33 7.26
CA PHE A 553 48.20 10.31 8.25
C PHE A 553 49.71 10.04 8.23
N THR A 554 50.37 10.24 9.37
CA THR A 554 51.79 9.87 9.52
C THR A 554 51.88 8.40 9.88
N GLY A 555 52.54 7.62 9.04
CA GLY A 555 52.78 6.18 9.16
C GLY A 555 51.68 5.29 8.62
N ALA A 556 52.07 4.22 7.92
CA ALA A 556 51.18 3.25 7.29
C ALA A 556 50.16 2.65 8.28
N GLN A 557 50.56 2.38 9.52
CA GLN A 557 49.66 1.86 10.57
C GLN A 557 48.55 2.85 10.94
N SER A 558 48.86 4.16 10.97
CA SER A 558 47.88 5.21 11.25
C SER A 558 46.88 5.37 10.09
N ALA A 559 47.39 5.31 8.86
CA ALA A 559 46.58 5.33 7.65
C ALA A 559 45.68 4.08 7.51
N ASP A 560 46.18 2.88 7.84
CA ASP A 560 45.35 1.67 7.86
C ASP A 560 44.30 1.75 8.97
N ALA A 561 44.65 2.12 10.20
CA ALA A 561 43.68 2.30 11.28
C ALA A 561 42.55 3.29 10.90
N ALA A 562 42.88 4.36 10.18
CA ALA A 562 41.91 5.31 9.64
C ALA A 562 41.05 4.69 8.50
N SER A 563 41.65 3.93 7.58
CA SER A 563 40.95 3.15 6.56
C SER A 563 39.94 2.15 7.17
N GLN A 564 40.36 1.35 8.15
CA GLN A 564 39.49 0.40 8.85
C GLN A 564 38.35 1.11 9.60
N LYS A 565 38.60 2.29 10.20
CA LYS A 565 37.56 3.12 10.83
C LYS A 565 36.48 3.54 9.82
N LEU A 566 36.86 3.97 8.62
CA LEU A 566 35.93 4.38 7.56
C LEU A 566 35.15 3.19 6.99
N LYS A 567 35.83 2.05 6.79
CA LYS A 567 35.18 0.79 6.40
C LYS A 567 34.14 0.35 7.43
N LYS A 568 34.41 0.51 8.73
CA LYS A 568 33.45 0.21 9.80
C LYS A 568 32.27 1.19 9.88
N LEU A 569 32.50 2.47 9.62
CA LEU A 569 31.45 3.51 9.68
C LEU A 569 30.53 3.53 8.45
N TYR A 570 31.07 3.27 7.26
CA TYR A 570 30.38 3.53 6.00
C TYR A 570 30.42 2.36 5.00
N GLY A 571 31.16 1.28 5.28
CA GLY A 571 31.43 0.22 4.31
C GLY A 571 32.43 0.60 3.21
N TRP A 572 32.97 1.83 3.23
CA TRP A 572 33.86 2.33 2.19
C TRP A 572 35.22 1.61 2.21
N THR A 573 35.66 1.15 1.04
CA THR A 573 37.06 0.75 0.85
C THR A 573 37.88 1.98 0.50
N MET A 574 38.99 2.17 1.20
CA MET A 574 39.94 3.27 0.96
C MET A 574 41.20 2.75 0.28
N ALA A 575 41.71 3.52 -0.69
CA ALA A 575 43.08 3.43 -1.14
C ALA A 575 43.95 4.28 -0.20
N ILE A 576 45.01 3.66 0.34
CA ILE A 576 46.03 4.34 1.15
C ILE A 576 47.12 4.82 0.20
N LEU A 577 47.22 6.13 0.00
CA LEU A 577 48.15 6.75 -0.95
C LEU A 577 49.31 7.39 -0.18
N LYS A 578 50.54 6.88 -0.36
CA LYS A 578 51.73 7.56 0.16
C LYS A 578 51.96 8.83 -0.67
N ILE A 579 51.94 9.99 -0.02
CA ILE A 579 52.13 11.30 -0.67
C ILE A 579 53.48 11.95 -0.36
N LYS A 580 54.17 11.49 0.69
CA LYS A 580 55.54 11.94 1.02
C LYS A 580 56.30 10.83 1.73
N ASN A 581 57.51 10.53 1.26
CA ASN A 581 58.43 9.63 1.98
C ASN A 581 58.88 10.27 3.30
N GLY A 582 58.94 9.46 4.36
CA GLY A 582 59.37 9.88 5.69
C GLY A 582 60.30 8.85 6.32
N PRO A 583 60.97 9.19 7.43
CA PRO A 583 61.97 8.33 8.03
C PRO A 583 61.36 7.00 8.51
N GLN A 584 62.12 5.93 8.32
CA GLN A 584 61.84 4.59 8.82
C GLN A 584 62.77 4.36 10.01
N ILE A 585 62.21 4.22 11.22
CA ILE A 585 63.02 4.13 12.45
C ILE A 585 62.92 2.73 13.04
N MET A 586 64.04 2.01 13.08
CA MET A 586 64.20 0.80 13.89
C MET A 586 65.02 1.09 15.14
N ASN A 587 64.89 0.22 16.14
CA ASN A 587 65.59 0.32 17.41
C ASN A 587 66.42 -0.94 17.67
N THR A 588 67.71 -0.79 17.97
CA THR A 588 68.59 -1.91 18.36
C THR A 588 68.82 -1.88 19.86
N ASN A 589 68.36 -2.92 20.57
CA ASN A 589 68.62 -3.05 22.01
C ASN A 589 70.08 -3.50 22.26
N TYR A 590 70.85 -2.68 22.97
CA TYR A 590 72.26 -2.94 23.27
C TYR A 590 72.47 -3.87 24.48
N ASN A 591 71.40 -4.24 25.20
CA ASN A 591 71.41 -5.12 26.37
C ASN A 591 72.39 -4.70 27.50
N ILE A 592 72.67 -3.40 27.60
CA ILE A 592 73.47 -2.77 28.65
C ILE A 592 72.83 -1.44 29.07
N SER A 593 73.15 -0.95 30.26
CA SER A 593 72.75 0.41 30.66
C SER A 593 73.61 1.47 29.95
N LEU A 594 73.11 2.71 29.91
CA LEU A 594 73.89 3.86 29.42
C LEU A 594 75.16 4.09 30.26
N ALA A 595 75.07 3.90 31.58
CA ALA A 595 76.20 4.04 32.50
C ALA A 595 77.29 2.98 32.25
N ASP A 596 76.90 1.72 32.02
CA ASP A 596 77.84 0.64 31.68
C ASP A 596 78.48 0.86 30.31
N MET A 597 77.73 1.41 29.35
CA MET A 597 78.28 1.78 28.05
C MET A 597 79.36 2.87 28.20
N VAL A 598 79.08 3.95 28.95
CA VAL A 598 80.09 4.99 29.25
C VAL A 598 81.30 4.39 29.96
N LYS A 599 81.08 3.55 30.99
CA LYS A 599 82.16 2.88 31.74
C LYS A 599 83.06 2.01 30.84
N LYS A 600 82.47 1.24 29.91
CA LYS A 600 83.22 0.48 28.90
C LYS A 600 83.99 1.39 27.95
N GLN A 601 83.39 2.47 27.47
CA GLN A 601 84.07 3.41 26.58
C GLN A 601 85.27 4.09 27.26
N MET A 602 85.21 4.33 28.57
CA MET A 602 86.35 4.86 29.32
C MET A 602 87.54 3.90 29.44
N THR A 603 87.39 2.59 29.20
CA THR A 603 88.53 1.65 29.24
C THR A 603 89.39 1.67 27.98
N VAL A 604 88.99 2.41 26.93
CA VAL A 604 89.71 2.48 25.64
C VAL A 604 90.21 3.88 25.29
N SER A 605 90.49 4.68 26.33
CA SER A 605 91.10 6.02 26.23
C SER A 605 90.45 6.92 25.17
N PRO A 606 89.14 7.23 25.28
CA PRO A 606 88.44 8.08 24.34
C PRO A 606 89.08 9.47 24.33
N GLN A 607 89.23 10.09 23.17
CA GLN A 607 89.93 11.36 22.99
C GLN A 607 88.96 12.50 22.63
N THR A 608 89.41 13.74 22.83
CA THR A 608 88.74 14.95 22.34
C THR A 608 89.75 16.08 22.13
N ASP A 609 89.40 17.01 21.24
CA ASP A 609 90.05 18.30 20.98
C ASP A 609 89.45 19.45 21.84
N ALA A 610 88.49 19.14 22.72
CA ALA A 610 87.86 20.12 23.61
C ALA A 610 88.83 20.66 24.67
N ALA A 611 88.60 21.91 25.10
CA ALA A 611 89.42 22.59 26.09
C ALA A 611 89.47 21.84 27.43
N ALA A 612 90.58 22.00 28.17
CA ALA A 612 90.76 21.49 29.52
C ALA A 612 90.81 22.65 30.52
N TYR A 613 90.55 22.36 31.80
CA TYR A 613 90.49 23.34 32.88
C TYR A 613 91.22 22.85 34.13
N ALA A 614 91.95 23.74 34.78
CA ALA A 614 92.53 23.53 36.11
C ALA A 614 92.34 24.78 36.98
N SER A 615 92.27 24.63 38.30
CA SER A 615 92.04 25.77 39.20
C SER A 615 93.25 26.71 39.22
N LEU A 616 93.02 28.01 39.02
CA LEU A 616 94.07 29.04 39.02
C LEU A 616 94.77 29.16 40.38
N THR A 617 94.08 28.83 41.48
CA THR A 617 94.63 28.83 42.85
C THR A 617 95.92 28.02 42.98
N TYR A 618 96.12 27.02 42.12
CA TYR A 618 97.24 26.09 42.17
C TYR A 618 98.20 26.22 40.97
N ILE A 619 98.17 27.35 40.27
CA ILE A 619 99.04 27.64 39.12
C ILE A 619 99.68 29.02 39.30
N ASN A 620 101.01 29.09 39.31
CA ASN A 620 101.73 30.35 39.15
C ASN A 620 101.54 30.82 37.70
N THR A 621 100.71 31.84 37.50
CA THR A 621 100.33 32.37 36.19
C THR A 621 101.47 33.09 35.47
N ALA A 622 102.47 33.60 36.19
CA ALA A 622 103.62 34.28 35.60
C ALA A 622 104.64 33.29 34.99
N SER A 623 104.79 32.11 35.59
CA SER A 623 105.69 31.06 35.10
C SER A 623 104.98 29.88 34.40
N GLY A 624 103.64 29.90 34.39
CA GLY A 624 102.80 28.80 33.89
C GLY A 624 103.04 27.48 34.61
N THR A 625 103.33 27.49 35.91
CA THR A 625 103.81 26.31 36.66
C THR A 625 102.86 25.90 37.79
N VAL A 626 102.57 24.62 37.92
CA VAL A 626 101.70 24.05 38.98
C VAL A 626 102.39 24.11 40.35
N THR A 627 101.67 24.60 41.36
CA THR A 627 102.20 24.81 42.73
C THR A 627 101.77 23.73 43.73
N ALA A 628 100.67 23.02 43.48
CA ALA A 628 100.17 21.94 44.32
C ALA A 628 100.80 20.58 43.98
N ASP A 629 100.93 19.70 44.97
CA ASP A 629 101.53 18.36 44.78
C ASP A 629 100.72 17.48 43.82
N VAL A 630 99.39 17.62 43.84
CA VAL A 630 98.45 17.02 42.87
C VAL A 630 97.37 18.03 42.52
N LEU A 631 97.17 18.29 41.22
CA LEU A 631 96.13 19.17 40.69
C LEU A 631 95.29 18.43 39.65
N ASN A 632 94.00 18.23 39.93
CA ASN A 632 93.07 17.63 38.96
C ASN A 632 92.86 18.56 37.76
N VAL A 633 93.03 18.01 36.56
CA VAL A 633 92.63 18.62 35.29
C VAL A 633 91.26 18.09 34.90
N ARG A 634 90.39 18.97 34.40
CA ARG A 634 88.97 18.71 34.17
C ARG A 634 88.54 19.14 32.77
N SER A 635 87.44 18.57 32.28
CA SER A 635 86.83 18.94 30.99
C SER A 635 85.95 20.19 31.07
N THR A 636 85.39 20.50 32.24
CA THR A 636 84.61 21.72 32.52
C THR A 636 85.16 22.47 33.74
N PRO A 637 84.94 23.78 33.88
CA PRO A 637 85.35 24.59 35.04
C PRO A 637 84.42 24.37 36.26
N GLU A 638 84.15 23.10 36.59
CA GLU A 638 83.24 22.67 37.65
C GLU A 638 83.86 21.53 38.46
N VAL A 639 83.39 21.29 39.69
CA VAL A 639 83.92 20.22 40.56
C VAL A 639 82.98 19.02 40.53
N SER A 640 83.08 18.20 39.48
CA SER A 640 82.40 16.89 39.33
C SER A 640 83.39 15.74 39.53
N SER A 641 82.94 14.53 39.88
CA SER A 641 83.79 13.33 39.79
C SER A 641 83.95 12.86 38.35
N GLY A 642 82.90 13.01 37.52
CA GLY A 642 82.85 12.52 36.15
C GLY A 642 83.54 13.41 35.10
N ASN A 643 83.99 14.61 35.48
CA ASN A 643 84.65 15.57 34.58
C ASN A 643 86.20 15.56 34.68
N ILE A 644 86.79 14.71 35.54
CA ILE A 644 88.25 14.61 35.70
C ILE A 644 88.86 13.87 34.50
N ILE A 645 89.89 14.44 33.90
CA ILE A 645 90.58 13.89 32.70
C ILE A 645 92.04 13.48 32.96
N GLY A 646 92.60 13.93 34.08
CA GLY A 646 94.00 13.68 34.43
C GLY A 646 94.43 14.50 35.65
N GLN A 647 95.71 14.38 36.00
CA GLN A 647 96.33 15.10 37.11
C GLN A 647 97.68 15.67 36.69
N LEU A 648 97.98 16.86 37.20
CA LEU A 648 99.30 17.49 37.14
C LEU A 648 99.94 17.44 38.51
N LYS A 649 101.28 17.47 38.54
CA LYS A 649 102.11 17.48 39.75
C LYS A 649 102.80 18.84 39.90
N LYS A 650 103.29 19.10 41.10
CA LYS A 650 104.08 20.30 41.40
C LYS A 650 105.29 20.41 40.50
N GLY A 651 105.46 21.57 39.86
CA GLY A 651 106.51 21.83 38.89
C GLY A 651 106.12 21.58 37.43
N ASP A 652 104.99 20.93 37.16
CA ASP A 652 104.50 20.75 35.78
C ASP A 652 104.17 22.11 35.15
N LYS A 653 104.45 22.26 33.84
CA LYS A 653 104.14 23.47 33.07
C LYS A 653 102.83 23.32 32.29
N VAL A 654 102.05 24.40 32.24
CA VAL A 654 100.75 24.45 31.56
C VAL A 654 100.68 25.63 30.58
N SER A 655 100.02 25.41 29.44
CA SER A 655 99.75 26.46 28.45
C SER A 655 98.35 27.03 28.67
N ILE A 656 98.27 28.20 29.31
CA ILE A 656 97.00 28.89 29.59
C ILE A 656 96.59 29.71 28.35
N THR A 657 95.42 29.42 27.79
CA THR A 657 94.85 30.13 26.63
C THR A 657 93.64 31.01 26.99
N GLY A 658 93.23 31.00 28.25
CA GLY A 658 92.17 31.86 28.76
C GLY A 658 91.94 31.63 30.25
N GLN A 659 91.12 32.48 30.87
CA GLN A 659 90.74 32.36 32.27
C GLN A 659 89.23 32.63 32.40
N THR A 660 88.56 31.90 33.29
CA THR A 660 87.14 32.14 33.60
C THR A 660 86.84 31.69 35.03
N ASN A 661 86.19 32.53 35.83
CA ASN A 661 85.68 32.22 37.17
C ASN A 661 86.64 31.41 38.09
N GLY A 662 87.93 31.76 38.13
CA GLY A 662 88.94 31.06 38.94
C GLY A 662 89.56 29.80 38.30
N TRP A 663 89.27 29.53 37.03
CA TRP A 663 89.83 28.42 36.25
C TRP A 663 90.72 28.90 35.11
N ALA A 664 91.84 28.20 34.91
CA ALA A 664 92.71 28.33 33.76
C ALA A 664 92.20 27.43 32.65
N LYS A 665 91.89 28.00 31.48
CA LYS A 665 91.61 27.25 30.26
C LYS A 665 92.94 26.83 29.64
N LEU A 666 93.18 25.53 29.56
CA LEU A 666 94.44 24.94 29.11
C LEU A 666 94.34 24.50 27.64
N SER A 667 95.40 24.75 26.88
CA SER A 667 95.60 24.12 25.56
C SER A 667 96.40 22.84 25.73
N MET A 668 95.79 21.71 25.37
CA MET A 668 96.39 20.37 25.45
C MET A 668 96.42 19.64 24.10
N GLY A 669 95.89 20.26 23.02
CA GLY A 669 95.65 19.55 21.76
C GLY A 669 94.64 18.42 21.94
N TRP A 670 94.94 17.24 21.41
CA TRP A 670 94.18 16.02 21.70
C TRP A 670 94.45 15.53 23.13
N ARG A 671 93.38 15.28 23.87
CA ARG A 671 93.41 14.80 25.26
C ARG A 671 92.39 13.70 25.52
N ASN A 672 92.56 12.97 26.62
CA ASN A 672 91.51 12.10 27.14
C ASN A 672 90.20 12.89 27.36
N ALA A 673 89.10 12.30 26.92
CA ALA A 673 87.75 12.72 27.28
C ALA A 673 87.42 12.26 28.70
N SER A 674 86.56 13.04 29.36
CA SER A 674 85.95 12.68 30.64
C SER A 674 84.72 11.78 30.46
N SER A 675 84.28 11.09 31.51
CA SER A 675 83.06 10.27 31.44
C SER A 675 81.81 11.11 31.18
N ASP A 676 81.76 12.33 31.72
CA ASP A 676 80.66 13.27 31.50
C ASP A 676 80.57 13.67 30.01
N GLU A 677 81.70 13.94 29.35
CA GLU A 677 81.78 14.22 27.91
C GLU A 677 81.40 12.99 27.05
N VAL A 678 81.87 11.79 27.40
CA VAL A 678 81.48 10.56 26.70
C VAL A 678 79.97 10.33 26.81
N GLY A 679 79.39 10.55 27.98
CA GLY A 679 77.94 10.48 28.22
C GLY A 679 77.12 11.40 27.32
N GLN A 680 77.65 12.59 26.96
CA GLN A 680 76.96 13.50 26.05
C GLN A 680 76.78 12.92 24.64
N TYR A 681 77.75 12.17 24.13
CA TYR A 681 77.74 11.65 22.77
C TYR A 681 77.17 10.21 22.64
N VAL A 682 77.17 9.44 23.74
CA VAL A 682 76.61 8.08 23.79
C VAL A 682 75.09 8.09 24.05
N ASN A 683 74.52 9.16 24.62
CA ASN A 683 73.08 9.20 24.87
C ASN A 683 72.26 9.55 23.61
N PRO A 684 71.48 8.64 23.01
CA PRO A 684 70.67 8.95 21.83
C PRO A 684 69.63 10.04 22.09
N ALA A 685 69.15 10.18 23.34
CA ALA A 685 68.16 11.19 23.71
C ALA A 685 68.68 12.64 23.64
N HIS A 686 69.99 12.85 23.51
CA HIS A 686 70.57 14.19 23.30
C HIS A 686 70.49 14.66 21.84
N PHE A 687 70.04 13.81 20.92
CA PHE A 687 69.94 14.13 19.50
C PHE A 687 68.46 14.11 19.07
N ALA A 688 67.90 15.30 18.85
CA ALA A 688 66.53 15.45 18.35
C ALA A 688 66.40 14.90 16.91
N GLN A 689 65.27 14.26 16.61
CA GLN A 689 65.02 13.57 15.33
C GLN A 689 65.04 14.49 14.10
N ASP A 690 64.66 15.76 14.28
CA ASP A 690 64.70 16.82 13.27
C ASP A 690 66.08 17.47 13.10
N SER A 691 67.04 17.14 13.98
CA SER A 691 68.40 17.67 13.93
C SER A 691 69.28 16.92 12.94
N LYS A 692 70.17 17.65 12.26
CA LYS A 692 71.25 17.05 11.44
C LYS A 692 72.09 16.02 12.20
N TYR A 693 72.21 16.13 13.53
CA TYR A 693 72.95 15.18 14.35
C TYR A 693 72.29 13.81 14.46
N TYR A 694 71.00 13.68 14.14
CA TYR A 694 70.32 12.39 14.07
C TYR A 694 70.84 11.49 12.93
N PHE A 695 71.50 12.06 11.93
CA PHE A 695 72.15 11.31 10.84
C PHE A 695 73.28 10.38 11.31
N GLN A 696 73.73 10.49 12.57
CA GLN A 696 74.65 9.50 13.13
C GLN A 696 74.01 8.11 13.26
N PHE A 697 72.68 8.04 13.38
CA PHE A 697 71.89 6.81 13.38
C PHE A 697 71.46 6.37 11.98
N LEU A 698 71.84 7.09 10.92
CA LEU A 698 71.46 6.71 9.55
C LEU A 698 72.04 5.34 9.23
N LYS A 699 71.18 4.42 8.81
CA LYS A 699 71.51 3.04 8.49
C LYS A 699 72.20 2.99 7.13
N LEU A 700 73.52 2.96 7.20
CA LEU A 700 74.45 2.94 6.06
C LEU A 700 74.38 1.64 5.26
N SER A 701 73.78 0.58 5.81
CA SER A 701 73.47 -0.69 5.12
C SER A 701 72.20 -0.62 4.25
N GLN A 702 71.49 0.51 4.22
CA GLN A 702 70.27 0.72 3.42
C GLN A 702 70.45 1.84 2.39
N THR A 703 69.96 1.59 1.18
CA THR A 703 69.92 2.60 0.13
C THR A 703 68.82 3.62 0.41
N ALA A 704 69.02 4.86 -0.05
CA ALA A 704 68.07 5.94 0.08
C ALA A 704 67.01 5.94 -1.04
N GLY A 705 67.28 5.24 -2.15
CA GLY A 705 66.37 5.06 -3.28
C GLY A 705 66.55 6.12 -4.38
N LEU A 706 67.72 6.74 -4.48
CA LEU A 706 67.92 7.92 -5.32
C LEU A 706 67.93 7.61 -6.83
N ASN A 707 67.58 8.63 -7.62
CA ASN A 707 67.70 8.62 -9.07
C ASN A 707 69.05 9.18 -9.54
N ALA A 708 69.72 8.49 -10.47
CA ALA A 708 71.00 8.91 -11.05
C ALA A 708 70.93 10.30 -11.71
N SER A 709 69.77 10.63 -12.30
CA SER A 709 69.54 11.92 -12.94
C SER A 709 69.53 13.07 -11.93
N GLU A 710 68.84 12.89 -10.79
CA GLU A 710 68.80 13.90 -9.74
C GLU A 710 70.16 14.08 -9.07
N LEU A 711 70.83 12.97 -8.73
CA LEU A 711 72.20 12.99 -8.21
C LEU A 711 73.15 13.77 -9.12
N ASN A 712 73.06 13.55 -10.44
CA ASN A 712 73.88 14.26 -11.42
C ASN A 712 73.58 15.75 -11.50
N GLN A 713 72.30 16.14 -11.43
CA GLN A 713 71.87 17.54 -11.55
C GLN A 713 72.13 18.36 -10.28
N LYS A 714 71.91 17.78 -9.10
CA LYS A 714 71.88 18.53 -7.83
C LYS A 714 73.11 18.32 -6.94
N VAL A 715 73.66 17.09 -6.91
CA VAL A 715 74.74 16.72 -6.00
C VAL A 715 76.10 16.72 -6.69
N LEU A 716 76.23 15.98 -7.79
CA LEU A 716 77.49 15.72 -8.50
C LEU A 716 77.82 16.81 -9.54
N VAL A 717 76.95 17.80 -9.75
CA VAL A 717 77.25 18.97 -10.58
C VAL A 717 78.49 19.71 -10.07
N ASN A 718 79.41 20.02 -10.99
CA ASN A 718 80.70 20.67 -10.71
C ASN A 718 81.57 19.95 -9.66
N LYS A 719 81.55 18.61 -9.62
CA LYS A 719 82.38 17.79 -8.70
C LYS A 719 83.51 17.07 -9.45
N GLY A 720 84.23 17.80 -10.29
CA GLY A 720 85.38 17.28 -11.05
C GLY A 720 85.05 15.99 -11.81
N ILE A 721 85.90 14.97 -11.67
CA ILE A 721 85.74 13.65 -12.31
C ILE A 721 84.47 12.89 -11.90
N LEU A 722 83.86 13.26 -10.77
CA LEU A 722 82.61 12.65 -10.26
C LEU A 722 81.35 13.25 -10.92
N THR A 723 81.49 14.31 -11.73
CA THR A 723 80.40 14.90 -12.49
C THR A 723 79.79 13.87 -13.45
N GLY A 724 78.46 13.70 -13.39
CA GLY A 724 77.74 12.72 -14.21
C GLY A 724 77.78 11.27 -13.72
N LYS A 725 78.48 10.96 -12.61
CA LYS A 725 78.73 9.58 -12.14
C LYS A 725 77.65 8.99 -11.22
N GLY A 726 76.48 9.63 -11.09
CA GLY A 726 75.39 9.20 -10.21
C GLY A 726 74.95 7.75 -10.41
N GLN A 727 74.94 7.26 -11.66
CA GLN A 727 74.62 5.86 -11.96
C GLN A 727 75.66 4.88 -11.39
N ALA A 728 76.95 5.25 -11.36
CA ALA A 728 77.98 4.40 -10.78
C ALA A 728 77.84 4.29 -9.26
N PHE A 729 77.47 5.39 -8.58
CA PHE A 729 77.15 5.39 -7.15
C PHE A 729 75.91 4.56 -6.83
N ILE A 730 74.84 4.65 -7.62
CA ILE A 730 73.64 3.81 -7.44
C ILE A 730 73.93 2.33 -7.70
N THR A 731 74.71 2.00 -8.74
CA THR A 731 75.14 0.63 -9.00
C THR A 731 76.00 0.09 -7.85
N ALA A 732 76.89 0.90 -7.29
CA ALA A 732 77.71 0.54 -6.13
C ALA A 732 76.83 0.31 -4.88
N ALA A 733 75.95 1.26 -4.59
CA ALA A 733 75.02 1.24 -3.47
C ALA A 733 74.10 0.01 -3.48
N GLY A 734 73.47 -0.28 -4.62
CA GLY A 734 72.60 -1.45 -4.78
C GLY A 734 73.35 -2.78 -4.80
N LYS A 735 74.59 -2.83 -5.33
CA LYS A 735 75.38 -4.07 -5.38
C LYS A 735 75.94 -4.48 -4.02
N TYR A 736 76.31 -3.51 -3.18
CA TYR A 736 76.95 -3.76 -1.90
C TYR A 736 76.07 -3.39 -0.69
N SER A 737 74.79 -3.07 -0.91
CA SER A 737 73.84 -2.60 0.10
C SER A 737 74.44 -1.49 0.96
N ILE A 738 74.85 -0.39 0.34
CA ILE A 738 75.41 0.78 1.02
C ILE A 738 74.62 2.03 0.65
N ASN A 739 74.36 2.88 1.62
CA ASN A 739 73.75 4.19 1.42
C ASN A 739 74.56 5.03 0.40
N GLU A 740 73.92 5.39 -0.71
CA GLU A 740 74.53 6.11 -1.83
C GLU A 740 74.98 7.53 -1.43
N VAL A 741 74.28 8.20 -0.52
CA VAL A 741 74.67 9.53 -0.03
C VAL A 741 75.92 9.45 0.85
N TYR A 742 76.06 8.39 1.64
CA TYR A 742 77.29 8.11 2.39
C TYR A 742 78.49 7.83 1.47
N LEU A 743 78.31 6.99 0.43
CA LEU A 743 79.37 6.75 -0.57
C LEU A 743 79.79 8.04 -1.29
N ILE A 744 78.82 8.86 -1.70
CA ILE A 744 79.10 10.15 -2.35
C ILE A 744 79.77 11.11 -1.36
N SER A 745 79.31 11.16 -0.10
CA SER A 745 79.90 11.98 0.97
C SER A 745 81.39 11.64 1.18
N HIS A 746 81.73 10.34 1.26
CA HIS A 746 83.12 9.88 1.32
C HIS A 746 83.88 10.24 0.05
N ALA A 747 83.40 9.88 -1.13
CA ALA A 747 84.11 10.18 -2.38
C ALA A 747 84.39 11.69 -2.54
N LEU A 748 83.44 12.55 -2.21
CA LEU A 748 83.63 14.01 -2.24
C LEU A 748 84.64 14.52 -1.19
N LEU A 749 84.80 13.84 -0.06
CA LEU A 749 85.82 14.15 0.94
C LEU A 749 87.20 13.72 0.45
N GLU A 750 87.38 12.42 0.17
CA GLU A 750 88.68 11.81 -0.17
C GLU A 750 89.28 12.34 -1.47
N THR A 751 88.44 12.79 -2.41
CA THR A 751 88.88 13.31 -3.72
C THR A 751 88.94 14.83 -3.80
N GLY A 752 88.65 15.55 -2.72
CA GLY A 752 88.56 17.02 -2.75
C GLY A 752 87.49 17.53 -3.71
N ASN A 753 86.29 16.92 -3.70
CA ASN A 753 85.23 17.15 -4.69
C ASN A 753 85.62 16.76 -6.15
N GLY A 754 86.35 15.64 -6.31
CA GLY A 754 86.70 15.06 -7.61
C GLY A 754 87.92 15.68 -8.29
N THR A 755 88.77 16.40 -7.56
CA THR A 755 89.92 17.14 -8.11
C THR A 755 91.28 16.54 -7.73
N SER A 756 91.35 15.57 -6.81
CA SER A 756 92.63 14.94 -6.44
C SER A 756 93.27 14.20 -7.63
N GLU A 757 94.60 14.14 -7.64
CA GLU A 757 95.38 13.50 -8.70
C GLU A 757 95.01 12.02 -8.85
N LEU A 758 94.94 11.31 -7.71
CA LEU A 758 94.56 9.90 -7.64
C LEU A 758 93.11 9.62 -8.12
N ALA A 759 92.20 10.59 -7.98
CA ALA A 759 90.83 10.50 -8.50
C ALA A 759 90.74 10.81 -10.01
N ASN A 760 91.56 11.74 -10.51
CA ASN A 760 91.66 12.06 -11.94
C ASN A 760 92.51 11.04 -12.72
N GLY A 761 93.25 10.22 -11.98
CA GLY A 761 93.85 8.95 -12.37
C GLY A 761 95.33 9.04 -12.71
N ILE A 762 96.10 8.10 -12.18
CA ILE A 762 97.57 8.05 -12.28
C ILE A 762 97.98 6.92 -13.23
N MET A 763 99.09 7.09 -13.95
CA MET A 763 99.68 6.00 -14.74
C MET A 763 100.48 5.07 -13.84
N TYR A 764 100.07 3.80 -13.75
CA TYR A 764 100.75 2.76 -12.99
C TYR A 764 100.89 1.49 -13.84
N ASN A 765 102.11 0.97 -13.97
CA ASN A 765 102.43 -0.20 -14.81
C ASN A 765 101.80 -0.14 -16.23
N GLY A 766 101.89 1.01 -16.89
CA GLY A 766 101.39 1.22 -18.25
C GLY A 766 99.87 1.35 -18.40
N LYS A 767 99.09 1.35 -17.30
CA LYS A 767 97.65 1.61 -17.31
C LYS A 767 97.29 2.83 -16.47
N LYS A 768 96.28 3.58 -16.91
CA LYS A 768 95.69 4.65 -16.08
C LYS A 768 94.73 4.02 -15.07
N VAL A 769 94.94 4.31 -13.79
CA VAL A 769 94.17 3.77 -12.65
C VAL A 769 93.55 4.90 -11.84
N TYR A 770 92.40 4.65 -11.24
CA TYR A 770 91.59 5.64 -10.53
C TYR A 770 91.25 5.12 -9.14
N ASN A 771 91.21 6.00 -8.14
CA ASN A 771 90.77 5.64 -6.79
C ASN A 771 90.02 6.80 -6.15
N MET A 772 88.75 6.55 -5.82
CA MET A 772 87.77 7.57 -5.42
C MET A 772 87.57 7.68 -3.91
N TYR A 773 88.30 6.89 -3.12
CA TYR A 773 88.11 6.82 -1.67
C TYR A 773 89.44 6.71 -0.89
N GLY A 774 90.57 7.07 -1.51
CA GLY A 774 91.89 7.03 -0.87
C GLY A 774 92.39 5.64 -0.45
N ILE A 775 91.76 4.55 -0.92
CA ILE A 775 92.02 3.21 -0.37
C ILE A 775 93.46 2.77 -0.71
N GLY A 776 94.24 2.43 0.32
CA GLY A 776 95.65 2.05 0.18
C GLY A 776 96.61 3.23 -0.03
N ALA A 777 96.15 4.48 0.08
CA ALA A 777 96.98 5.67 -0.05
C ALA A 777 97.66 6.04 1.29
N TYR A 778 98.76 5.38 1.64
CA TYR A 778 99.50 5.65 2.88
C TYR A 778 100.22 7.01 2.87
N ASP A 779 100.22 7.72 4.00
CA ASP A 779 100.80 9.07 4.19
C ASP A 779 102.24 9.25 3.67
N SER A 780 103.04 8.17 3.65
CA SER A 780 104.42 8.18 3.16
C SER A 780 104.54 8.41 1.64
N ASN A 781 103.57 7.93 0.85
CA ASN A 781 103.45 8.22 -0.59
C ASN A 781 102.03 7.86 -1.09
N PRO A 782 101.02 8.70 -0.81
CA PRO A 782 99.61 8.33 -1.00
C PRO A 782 99.26 8.08 -2.47
N ASN A 783 99.85 8.85 -3.39
CA ASN A 783 99.66 8.67 -4.83
C ASN A 783 100.20 7.33 -5.33
N TYR A 784 101.42 6.93 -4.96
CA TYR A 784 102.02 5.68 -5.42
C TYR A 784 101.26 4.45 -4.90
N TYR A 785 101.05 4.37 -3.58
CA TYR A 785 100.40 3.20 -2.98
C TYR A 785 98.90 3.13 -3.33
N GLY A 786 98.21 4.27 -3.40
CA GLY A 786 96.82 4.34 -3.85
C GLY A 786 96.65 3.91 -5.31
N ALA A 787 97.60 4.23 -6.19
CA ALA A 787 97.61 3.78 -7.58
C ALA A 787 97.99 2.29 -7.71
N GLN A 788 98.95 1.80 -6.93
CA GLN A 788 99.29 0.37 -6.85
C GLN A 788 98.07 -0.46 -6.42
N TYR A 789 97.34 0.00 -5.40
CA TYR A 789 96.12 -0.66 -4.94
C TYR A 789 95.05 -0.67 -6.05
N ALA A 790 94.79 0.47 -6.67
CA ALA A 790 93.84 0.61 -7.77
C ALA A 790 94.16 -0.29 -8.98
N TYR A 791 95.45 -0.44 -9.32
CA TYR A 791 95.89 -1.36 -10.37
C TYR A 791 95.56 -2.82 -10.03
N ASN A 792 95.86 -3.25 -8.80
CA ASN A 792 95.62 -4.61 -8.33
C ASN A 792 94.12 -4.95 -8.24
N GLN A 793 93.26 -3.95 -7.97
CA GLN A 793 91.79 -4.10 -7.96
C GLN A 793 91.13 -3.90 -9.34
N GLY A 794 91.91 -3.62 -10.39
CA GLY A 794 91.40 -3.44 -11.75
C GLY A 794 90.61 -2.14 -11.99
N TRP A 795 90.85 -1.10 -11.20
CA TRP A 795 90.13 0.18 -11.26
C TRP A 795 90.62 1.08 -12.42
N PHE A 796 90.43 0.60 -13.65
CA PHE A 796 90.87 1.25 -14.89
C PHE A 796 89.87 2.29 -15.44
N THR A 797 88.75 2.53 -14.75
CA THR A 797 87.81 3.63 -15.05
C THR A 797 87.32 4.29 -13.76
N PRO A 798 86.84 5.55 -13.80
CA PRO A 798 86.18 6.20 -12.67
C PRO A 798 85.04 5.37 -12.07
N GLU A 799 84.20 4.76 -12.91
CA GLU A 799 83.06 3.96 -12.49
C GLU A 799 83.50 2.65 -11.81
N ALA A 800 84.55 1.99 -12.31
CA ALA A 800 85.12 0.81 -11.68
C ALA A 800 85.71 1.14 -10.29
N ALA A 801 86.34 2.32 -10.15
CA ALA A 801 86.85 2.81 -8.86
C ALA A 801 85.73 3.14 -7.87
N ILE A 802 84.62 3.76 -8.31
CA ILE A 802 83.44 4.04 -7.48
C ILE A 802 82.83 2.73 -6.96
N ILE A 803 82.64 1.75 -7.84
CA ILE A 803 81.99 0.47 -7.51
C ILE A 803 82.91 -0.41 -6.66
N GLY A 804 84.17 -0.58 -7.06
CA GLY A 804 85.12 -1.42 -6.34
C GLY A 804 85.53 -0.86 -4.97
N GLY A 805 85.64 0.46 -4.85
CA GLY A 805 85.93 1.09 -3.55
C GLY A 805 84.76 1.01 -2.56
N ALA A 806 83.52 1.02 -3.05
CA ALA A 806 82.34 0.79 -2.20
C ALA A 806 82.36 -0.62 -1.59
N GLN A 807 82.82 -1.64 -2.31
CA GLN A 807 82.98 -3.01 -1.78
C GLN A 807 83.88 -3.04 -0.54
N PHE A 808 85.00 -2.33 -0.60
CA PHE A 808 85.97 -2.23 0.50
C PHE A 808 85.34 -1.53 1.72
N ILE A 809 84.69 -0.37 1.51
CA ILE A 809 83.99 0.38 2.56
C ILE A 809 82.90 -0.48 3.24
N GLY A 810 82.13 -1.23 2.45
CA GLY A 810 81.10 -2.13 2.95
C GLY A 810 81.66 -3.25 3.82
N ALA A 811 82.66 -3.98 3.32
CA ALA A 811 83.22 -5.15 4.01
C ALA A 811 83.97 -4.80 5.30
N SER A 812 84.60 -3.62 5.39
CA SER A 812 85.40 -3.26 6.57
C SER A 812 84.56 -2.94 7.82
N TYR A 813 83.38 -2.33 7.66
CA TYR A 813 82.56 -1.86 8.79
C TYR A 813 81.07 -2.22 8.67
N ILE A 814 80.40 -1.78 7.59
CA ILE A 814 78.94 -1.81 7.44
C ILE A 814 78.41 -3.26 7.45
N HIS A 815 79.05 -4.12 6.67
CA HIS A 815 78.74 -5.56 6.53
C HIS A 815 79.83 -6.44 7.14
N ASN A 816 80.56 -5.92 8.14
CA ASN A 816 81.58 -6.70 8.82
C ASN A 816 80.92 -7.80 9.66
N PRO A 817 81.18 -9.09 9.40
CA PRO A 817 80.45 -10.22 10.00
C PRO A 817 80.67 -10.40 11.51
N SER A 818 81.59 -9.64 12.11
CA SER A 818 81.87 -9.68 13.55
C SER A 818 81.39 -8.44 14.32
N TYR A 819 81.08 -7.34 13.62
CA TYR A 819 80.83 -6.04 14.26
C TYR A 819 79.57 -5.31 13.77
N GLU A 820 79.11 -5.56 12.53
CA GLU A 820 77.85 -5.02 11.96
C GLU A 820 77.65 -3.50 12.21
N GLN A 821 78.70 -2.71 11.95
CA GLN A 821 78.72 -1.29 12.27
C GLN A 821 78.10 -0.45 11.15
N ASP A 822 76.80 -0.64 10.94
CA ASP A 822 76.05 -0.03 9.85
C ASP A 822 75.45 1.35 10.14
N THR A 823 75.92 2.05 11.18
CA THR A 823 75.65 3.48 11.42
C THR A 823 76.93 4.19 11.86
N LEU A 824 77.05 5.50 11.63
CA LEU A 824 78.18 6.28 12.16
C LEU A 824 78.26 6.18 13.70
N TYR A 825 77.10 6.06 14.36
CA TYR A 825 77.01 5.79 15.78
C TYR A 825 77.66 4.44 16.13
N LYS A 826 77.29 3.33 15.47
CA LYS A 826 77.88 2.00 15.72
C LYS A 826 79.38 1.96 15.38
N MET A 827 79.81 2.65 14.33
CA MET A 827 81.22 2.79 13.94
C MET A 827 82.05 3.47 15.04
N ARG A 828 81.49 4.46 15.75
CA ARG A 828 82.17 5.12 16.87
C ARG A 828 81.97 4.42 18.22
N TRP A 829 80.78 3.92 18.49
CA TRP A 829 80.32 3.49 19.81
C TRP A 829 79.92 2.01 19.82
N SER A 830 80.94 1.16 19.75
CA SER A 830 80.77 -0.29 19.86
C SER A 830 80.39 -0.70 21.29
N PRO A 831 79.34 -1.53 21.51
CA PRO A 831 78.98 -2.03 22.84
C PRO A 831 80.03 -2.96 23.47
N ALA A 832 80.98 -3.44 22.66
CA ALA A 832 82.17 -4.17 23.10
C ALA A 832 83.39 -3.25 23.36
N ALA A 833 83.28 -1.94 23.08
CA ALA A 833 84.39 -0.97 23.04
C ALA A 833 85.56 -1.39 22.12
N ALA A 834 85.30 -2.25 21.13
CA ALA A 834 86.28 -2.77 20.16
C ALA A 834 85.94 -2.31 18.74
N HIS A 835 86.95 -2.30 17.85
CA HIS A 835 86.82 -1.97 16.43
C HIS A 835 86.12 -0.62 16.17
N GLN A 836 86.56 0.43 16.88
CA GLN A 836 85.98 1.77 16.76
C GLN A 836 86.74 2.58 15.72
N TYR A 837 86.02 3.22 14.80
CA TYR A 837 86.60 3.94 13.66
C TYR A 837 87.51 5.11 14.10
N ALA A 838 87.21 5.74 15.24
CA ALA A 838 87.97 6.86 15.77
C ALA A 838 87.98 6.87 17.29
N THR A 839 89.01 7.49 17.88
CA THR A 839 89.10 7.77 19.32
C THR A 839 88.35 9.04 19.71
N ASP A 840 88.21 10.02 18.81
CA ASP A 840 87.47 11.27 19.03
C ASP A 840 86.01 11.00 19.39
N ILE A 841 85.57 11.37 20.59
CA ILE A 841 84.17 11.27 21.03
C ILE A 841 83.20 12.02 20.10
N GLY A 842 83.66 13.11 19.48
CA GLY A 842 82.88 13.94 18.57
C GLY A 842 82.84 13.41 17.14
N TRP A 843 83.52 12.30 16.81
CA TRP A 843 83.72 11.88 15.42
C TRP A 843 82.42 11.75 14.62
N ALA A 844 81.45 10.96 15.11
CA ALA A 844 80.19 10.72 14.43
C ALA A 844 79.37 12.03 14.27
N TYR A 845 79.36 12.85 15.33
CA TYR A 845 78.73 14.18 15.35
C TYR A 845 79.38 15.17 14.36
N LYS A 846 80.69 15.06 14.12
CA LYS A 846 81.42 15.87 13.13
C LYS A 846 81.09 15.39 11.69
N GLN A 847 80.99 14.08 11.44
CA GLN A 847 80.77 13.51 10.10
C GLN A 847 79.41 13.86 9.46
N VAL A 848 78.33 13.93 10.24
CA VAL A 848 76.96 14.07 9.70
C VAL A 848 76.72 15.30 8.81
N ASN A 849 77.51 16.36 8.97
CA ASN A 849 77.27 17.65 8.31
C ASN A 849 77.25 17.53 6.78
N ARG A 850 78.17 16.75 6.19
CA ARG A 850 78.26 16.59 4.73
C ARG A 850 77.06 15.79 4.21
N MET A 851 76.71 14.67 4.85
CA MET A 851 75.56 13.86 4.48
C MET A 851 74.24 14.63 4.58
N TYR A 852 74.01 15.34 5.69
CA TYR A 852 72.82 16.20 5.85
C TYR A 852 72.74 17.26 4.75
N GLY A 853 73.85 17.92 4.44
CA GLY A 853 73.93 18.88 3.34
C GLY A 853 73.55 18.25 2.00
N LEU A 854 74.05 17.05 1.68
CA LEU A 854 73.68 16.33 0.46
C LEU A 854 72.19 15.95 0.41
N TYR A 855 71.62 15.45 1.50
CA TYR A 855 70.18 15.14 1.59
C TYR A 855 69.30 16.38 1.43
N SER A 856 69.73 17.54 1.94
CA SER A 856 68.99 18.80 1.79
C SER A 856 68.89 19.33 0.35
N LEU A 857 69.61 18.71 -0.60
CA LEU A 857 69.54 19.01 -2.03
C LEU A 857 68.60 18.07 -2.81
N LEU A 858 68.01 17.06 -2.18
CA LEU A 858 67.27 15.99 -2.86
C LEU A 858 65.77 16.07 -2.54
N ASP A 859 64.91 15.72 -3.51
CA ASP A 859 63.45 15.82 -3.36
C ASP A 859 62.80 14.49 -2.98
N ASP A 860 63.30 13.36 -3.50
CA ASP A 860 62.74 12.03 -3.25
C ASP A 860 63.79 11.05 -2.72
N TYR A 861 63.62 10.66 -1.46
CA TYR A 861 64.46 9.70 -0.76
C TYR A 861 63.74 9.11 0.45
N THR A 862 64.23 7.96 0.93
CA THR A 862 63.86 7.40 2.23
C THR A 862 65.07 7.42 3.17
N LEU A 863 64.85 7.84 4.43
CA LEU A 863 65.85 7.75 5.49
C LEU A 863 65.56 6.51 6.32
N TYR A 864 66.53 5.62 6.47
CA TYR A 864 66.46 4.50 7.41
C TYR A 864 67.34 4.84 8.61
N TYR A 865 66.79 4.78 9.82
CA TYR A 865 67.49 5.03 11.06
C TYR A 865 67.51 3.78 11.94
N ASP A 866 68.64 3.53 12.58
CA ASP A 866 68.83 2.45 13.55
C ASP A 866 69.37 3.06 14.85
N VAL A 867 68.47 3.22 15.82
CA VAL A 867 68.71 3.97 17.06
C VAL A 867 69.04 2.99 18.19
N PRO A 868 70.13 3.19 18.95
CA PRO A 868 70.47 2.34 20.08
C PRO A 868 69.46 2.52 21.21
N VAL A 869 69.04 1.42 21.83
CA VAL A 869 68.23 1.43 23.05
C VAL A 869 69.05 0.82 24.18
N TYR A 870 69.26 1.62 25.23
CA TYR A 870 69.90 1.20 26.48
C TYR A 870 68.85 0.70 27.46
N MET A 871 69.23 -0.27 28.31
CA MET A 871 68.39 -0.73 29.41
C MET A 871 68.11 0.42 30.37
N LYS A 872 66.84 0.56 30.78
CA LYS A 872 66.47 1.38 31.93
C LYS A 872 66.99 0.68 33.19
N VAL A 873 67.74 1.43 34.00
CA VAL A 873 68.25 1.02 35.32
C VAL A 873 67.18 1.29 36.38
#